data_AF-A0A142WWR4-F1
#
_entry.id   AF-A0A142WWR4-F1
#
_cell.length_a   1.000
_cell.length_b   1.000
_cell.length_c   1.000
_cell.angle_alpha   90.00
_cell.angle_beta   90.00
_cell.angle_gamma   90.00
#
_symmetry.space_group_name_H-M   'P 1'
#
loop_
_entity.id
_entity.type
_entity.pdbx_description
1 polymer ?
#
loop_
_entity_poly.entity_id
_entity_poly.type
_entity_poly.pdbx_seq_one_letter_code
_entity_poly.pdbx_strand_id
1 'polypeptide(L)'
;MARATDRRKTFRKAWSALLLGVASSASVQGADYTVSSSAEFAQAIVDINADPTADHRIILSQDFALAGQPGPITLTGGSLTVVGNGHAIDGNGQYRAFFVESGSVALENLSIANGRAQGGAGGDGAGGGLGAGGAVFVDAGGSLRLKNVSFAGNAAVGGSGGASGTGGGGGGLGGSGGSASASGAGGGGLYGNGGSATSTGGAGGGGQSFSGGSSNASNGGGGGGVTSAGGDGTSSGAGAGGLGADGATPVGGDGSNSLGAPGGNGGNGGGGGGGQRADGGAGGTFGGGGGAAAPFSGTNYNGGSGGRFGGGGGSSTGIGGDGGFGGGGGAGSTAGGYGGFGGGGGGSLGGTPGASAFGGGEGDSAGQGGGGAGFGGALFVAQGANITIEEGVTFSTNSVTGGSSAGINGLGAADGNDLFLMSGTSTTFDIAAGQTLSFAQPIGNNDGNNFGVELTKTGAGTLSLSGASPWVSTTSVDQGTLIVNGTLGAFDLMSGRISSLEVSEFGTLAGTGTVQGYLDNYGRISPGNAPGDIGTLNVNGVYMQGSEGVYDVDINAAGQSDQIAVTYAAQLTCGCGPDGGDLFVRAQPGSYTIGQRYTILTTGFGLFDTFGQITTSGLPYFWTASVEYDAFNAYLVLNNDGLTPYAQTRNQISTAAAVMNTATTTDPLLDSVYSSMSGMTADGKQAALDQLSGDLYGTLASSGIQGTTAWLGAIGDRLRPNGAMSTAGGEGLARTQALRPRAAPAPRTSNLHFASFEGESAIRTIDASSDPIVDPFNSSATRRPATEYRGWIGGYGLGGTASSDGNAQGFHYGFGGTAFGVDRRLGDDMVAGVAGGYAGSQVRTASRQQSAQVDSFQVAPYLSRTYGPAYVFGVAGFSYDDYQTTRQLPGAVTARGDYTGYQLSAYLEGGATYALGRWNVQPLMNLQYIALQQDGFTETGAGGAGLTVGSSVNDSLRPGVGLRVARPTAVRGVILVPDLHARYAYELLDPDRLVTANFGGVVGGGFLTAGNQLGRNFGLFGLGLNAAFTPRVGGYLGYDATTADRTVSHAGTGGLQITW
;
A
#
# COMPACT_ATOMS: atom_id res chain seq x y z
N MET A 1 10.11 40.08 -11.50
CA MET A 1 11.40 39.79 -12.17
C MET A 1 11.97 38.53 -11.56
N ALA A 2 11.64 37.34 -12.08
CA ALA A 2 12.23 36.05 -11.71
C ALA A 2 11.50 34.96 -12.51
N ARG A 3 11.93 34.69 -13.75
CA ARG A 3 11.39 33.58 -14.56
C ARG A 3 12.35 33.25 -15.71
N ALA A 4 13.60 32.87 -15.41
CA ALA A 4 14.54 32.42 -16.45
C ALA A 4 15.82 31.79 -15.87
N THR A 5 15.76 30.66 -15.14
CA THR A 5 17.01 29.97 -14.80
C THR A 5 16.95 28.46 -14.56
N ASP A 6 15.91 27.74 -15.00
CA ASP A 6 15.83 26.30 -14.69
C ASP A 6 15.32 25.40 -15.83
N ARG A 7 15.89 25.58 -17.03
CA ARG A 7 15.68 24.67 -18.17
C ARG A 7 16.97 24.18 -18.84
N ARG A 8 18.14 24.39 -18.21
CA ARG A 8 19.45 24.04 -18.80
C ARG A 8 20.08 22.74 -18.29
N LYS A 9 19.51 22.09 -17.27
CA LYS A 9 20.05 20.81 -16.75
C LYS A 9 19.31 19.56 -17.27
N THR A 10 18.00 19.65 -17.53
CA THR A 10 17.18 18.52 -18.04
C THR A 10 17.34 18.28 -19.55
N PHE A 11 17.83 19.26 -20.32
CA PHE A 11 18.05 19.13 -21.77
C PHE A 11 19.40 18.53 -22.18
N ARG A 12 20.32 18.28 -21.22
CA ARG A 12 21.65 17.71 -21.49
C ARG A 12 21.75 16.20 -21.28
N LYS A 13 20.80 15.56 -20.58
CA LYS A 13 20.76 14.09 -20.44
C LYS A 13 19.97 13.40 -21.58
N ALA A 14 18.99 14.08 -22.18
CA ALA A 14 18.20 13.51 -23.29
C ALA A 14 18.84 13.63 -24.69
N TRP A 15 19.83 14.51 -24.88
CA TRP A 15 20.51 14.70 -26.17
C TRP A 15 21.86 13.96 -26.32
N SER A 16 22.33 13.30 -25.26
CA SER A 16 23.49 12.41 -25.33
C SER A 16 23.14 11.01 -25.85
N ALA A 17 21.85 10.67 -25.93
CA ALA A 17 21.36 9.39 -26.44
C ALA A 17 20.99 9.40 -27.94
N LEU A 18 21.07 10.55 -28.64
CA LEU A 18 20.62 10.66 -30.05
C LEU A 18 21.68 11.19 -31.03
N LEU A 19 22.90 11.50 -30.58
CA LEU A 19 23.96 12.05 -31.45
C LEU A 19 25.38 11.50 -31.18
N LEU A 20 25.47 10.29 -30.61
CA LEU A 20 26.61 9.38 -30.80
C LEU A 20 26.18 8.19 -31.66
N GLY A 21 25.72 8.48 -32.89
CA GLY A 21 25.89 7.56 -34.00
C GLY A 21 27.36 7.51 -34.40
N VAL A 22 28.23 7.10 -33.49
CA VAL A 22 29.57 6.66 -33.85
C VAL A 22 29.34 5.40 -34.65
N ALA A 23 29.86 5.35 -35.87
CA ALA A 23 29.83 4.17 -36.71
C ALA A 23 30.23 2.95 -35.87
N SER A 24 29.26 2.14 -35.47
CA SER A 24 29.53 0.78 -35.04
C SER A 24 30.08 0.11 -36.28
N SER A 25 31.38 -0.17 -36.25
CA SER A 25 31.93 -1.23 -37.09
C SER A 25 31.06 -2.45 -36.84
N ALA A 26 30.18 -2.78 -37.79
CA ALA A 26 29.41 -4.00 -37.73
C ALA A 26 30.43 -5.14 -37.61
N SER A 27 30.47 -5.79 -36.45
CA SER A 27 31.23 -7.00 -36.25
C SER A 27 30.78 -8.02 -37.30
N VAL A 28 31.73 -8.76 -37.85
CA VAL A 28 31.42 -9.83 -38.79
C VAL A 28 30.88 -11.00 -37.98
N GLN A 29 29.76 -11.60 -38.42
CA GLN A 29 29.24 -12.83 -37.81
C GLN A 29 30.29 -13.94 -37.96
N GLY A 30 30.76 -14.46 -36.82
CA GLY A 30 31.69 -15.58 -36.74
C GLY A 30 30.97 -16.94 -36.75
N ALA A 31 31.75 -18.01 -36.55
CA ALA A 31 31.26 -19.39 -36.59
C ALA A 31 30.46 -19.80 -35.33
N ASP A 32 29.49 -20.70 -35.56
CA ASP A 32 28.73 -21.42 -34.52
C ASP A 32 29.38 -22.81 -34.31
N TYR A 33 29.86 -23.06 -33.10
CA TYR A 33 30.49 -24.32 -32.71
C TYR A 33 29.52 -25.15 -31.88
N THR A 34 29.02 -26.26 -32.43
CA THR A 34 28.25 -27.23 -31.63
C THR A 34 29.23 -28.17 -30.93
N VAL A 35 29.16 -28.20 -29.60
CA VAL A 35 30.12 -28.89 -28.76
C VAL A 35 29.41 -29.95 -27.91
N SER A 36 30.02 -31.12 -27.83
CA SER A 36 29.55 -32.27 -27.09
C SER A 36 30.62 -32.86 -26.17
N SER A 37 31.88 -32.41 -26.27
CA SER A 37 32.99 -32.96 -25.50
C SER A 37 34.03 -31.90 -25.15
N SER A 38 34.88 -32.22 -24.16
CA SER A 38 35.99 -31.35 -23.76
C SER A 38 36.97 -31.04 -24.90
N ALA A 39 37.20 -31.97 -25.83
CA ALA A 39 38.13 -31.76 -26.94
C ALA A 39 37.55 -30.77 -27.97
N GLU A 40 36.27 -30.91 -28.29
CA GLU A 40 35.56 -29.98 -29.18
C GLU A 40 35.47 -28.58 -28.55
N PHE A 41 35.22 -28.51 -27.24
CA PHE A 41 35.19 -27.23 -26.51
C PHE A 41 36.54 -26.50 -26.57
N ALA A 42 37.63 -27.23 -26.30
CA ALA A 42 38.97 -26.66 -26.37
C ALA A 42 39.34 -26.21 -27.80
N GLN A 43 38.97 -26.99 -28.82
CA GLN A 43 39.22 -26.62 -30.21
C GLN A 43 38.42 -25.38 -30.62
N ALA A 44 37.15 -25.26 -30.20
CA ALA A 44 36.34 -24.09 -30.47
C ALA A 44 36.99 -22.80 -29.93
N ILE A 45 37.56 -22.83 -28.72
CA ILE A 45 38.29 -21.69 -28.15
C ILE A 45 39.52 -21.34 -28.98
N VAL A 46 40.28 -22.33 -29.45
CA VAL A 46 41.44 -22.10 -30.34
C VAL A 46 41.00 -21.41 -31.63
N ASP A 47 39.92 -21.88 -32.25
CA ASP A 47 39.41 -21.32 -33.50
C ASP A 47 38.86 -19.89 -33.31
N ILE A 48 38.20 -19.62 -32.18
CA ILE A 48 37.72 -18.29 -31.79
C ILE A 48 38.89 -17.30 -31.63
N ASN A 49 39.96 -17.72 -30.95
CA ASN A 49 41.14 -16.87 -30.76
C ASN A 49 41.89 -16.60 -32.08
N ALA A 50 41.73 -17.46 -33.09
CA ALA A 50 42.30 -17.24 -34.42
C ALA A 50 41.52 -16.19 -35.24
N ASP A 51 40.28 -15.88 -34.87
CA ASP A 51 39.45 -14.83 -35.48
C ASP A 51 38.85 -13.88 -34.42
N PRO A 52 39.69 -13.12 -33.69
CA PRO A 52 39.27 -12.41 -32.47
C PRO A 52 38.36 -11.20 -32.72
N THR A 53 38.05 -10.87 -33.98
CA THR A 53 37.27 -9.68 -34.36
C THR A 53 35.80 -10.00 -34.69
N ALA A 54 35.45 -11.28 -34.78
CA ALA A 54 34.12 -11.75 -35.16
C ALA A 54 33.25 -12.10 -33.94
N ASP A 55 31.93 -12.19 -34.16
CA ASP A 55 30.96 -12.60 -33.14
C ASP A 55 30.69 -14.12 -33.22
N HIS A 56 31.19 -14.86 -32.23
CA HIS A 56 31.14 -16.32 -32.20
C HIS A 56 30.07 -16.86 -31.25
N ARG A 57 29.66 -18.11 -31.49
CA ARG A 57 28.79 -18.85 -30.56
C ARG A 57 29.32 -20.24 -30.30
N ILE A 58 29.29 -20.67 -29.04
CA ILE A 58 29.45 -22.07 -28.65
C ILE A 58 28.08 -22.57 -28.21
N ILE A 59 27.62 -23.69 -28.76
CA ILE A 59 26.32 -24.28 -28.45
C ILE A 59 26.55 -25.67 -27.87
N LEU A 60 26.15 -25.88 -26.62
CA LEU A 60 26.27 -27.20 -25.99
C LEU A 60 25.14 -28.11 -26.46
N SER A 61 25.48 -29.38 -26.70
CA SER A 61 24.56 -30.43 -27.14
C SER A 61 24.43 -31.60 -26.15
N GLN A 62 25.31 -31.67 -25.16
CA GLN A 62 25.25 -32.58 -24.03
C GLN A 62 26.13 -32.06 -22.88
N ASP A 63 25.95 -32.64 -21.70
CA ASP A 63 26.83 -32.40 -20.55
C ASP A 63 28.19 -33.04 -20.80
N PHE A 64 29.28 -32.40 -20.36
CA PHE A 64 30.61 -33.00 -20.40
C PHE A 64 31.49 -32.52 -19.26
N ALA A 65 32.45 -33.35 -18.89
CA ALA A 65 33.52 -33.00 -17.97
C ALA A 65 34.78 -32.58 -18.74
N LEU A 66 35.48 -31.56 -18.24
CA LEU A 66 36.76 -31.12 -18.78
C LEU A 66 37.84 -32.20 -18.52
N ALA A 67 38.56 -32.54 -19.58
CA ALA A 67 39.68 -33.49 -19.54
C ALA A 67 41.06 -32.78 -19.58
N GLY A 68 41.05 -31.46 -19.71
CA GLY A 68 42.24 -30.61 -19.75
C GLY A 68 41.83 -29.14 -19.62
N GLN A 69 42.78 -28.29 -19.27
CA GLN A 69 42.56 -26.86 -19.06
C GLN A 69 42.30 -26.15 -20.40
N PRO A 70 41.12 -25.52 -20.60
CA PRO A 70 40.88 -24.67 -21.75
C PRO A 70 41.80 -23.45 -21.73
N GLY A 71 42.19 -22.98 -22.92
CA GLY A 71 43.02 -21.79 -23.10
C GLY A 71 42.27 -20.48 -22.77
N PRO A 72 43.01 -19.36 -22.57
CA PRO A 72 42.41 -18.03 -22.47
C PRO A 72 41.58 -17.67 -23.69
N ILE A 73 40.53 -16.88 -23.49
CA ILE A 73 39.70 -16.29 -24.55
C ILE A 73 40.19 -14.86 -24.76
N THR A 74 40.62 -14.55 -25.98
CA THR A 74 41.24 -13.27 -26.34
C THR A 74 40.53 -12.69 -27.56
N LEU A 75 39.66 -11.70 -27.35
CA LEU A 75 38.86 -11.07 -28.41
C LEU A 75 39.23 -9.59 -28.55
N THR A 76 39.41 -9.13 -29.79
CA THR A 76 39.77 -7.75 -30.13
C THR A 76 38.64 -7.09 -30.93
N GLY A 77 37.55 -6.77 -30.23
CA GLY A 77 36.36 -6.13 -30.83
C GLY A 77 35.23 -7.09 -31.23
N GLY A 78 35.49 -8.40 -31.26
CA GLY A 78 34.46 -9.44 -31.37
C GLY A 78 33.83 -9.83 -30.03
N SER A 79 32.88 -10.76 -30.07
CA SER A 79 32.20 -11.31 -28.90
C SER A 79 32.04 -12.83 -28.96
N LEU A 80 31.81 -13.47 -27.81
CA LEU A 80 31.49 -14.88 -27.70
C LEU A 80 30.21 -15.07 -26.87
N THR A 81 29.23 -15.77 -27.43
CA THR A 81 28.07 -16.26 -26.65
C THR A 81 28.12 -17.78 -26.48
N VAL A 82 28.18 -18.25 -25.24
CA VAL A 82 28.08 -19.67 -24.91
C VAL A 82 26.64 -19.99 -24.54
N VAL A 83 25.96 -20.74 -25.39
CA VAL A 83 24.58 -21.19 -25.22
C VAL A 83 24.60 -22.62 -24.69
N GLY A 84 24.23 -22.77 -23.43
CA GLY A 84 24.24 -24.05 -22.73
C GLY A 84 23.12 -25.02 -23.10
N ASN A 85 21.97 -24.53 -23.57
CA ASN A 85 20.76 -25.34 -23.78
C ASN A 85 20.36 -26.20 -22.56
N GLY A 86 20.70 -25.76 -21.34
CA GLY A 86 20.47 -26.50 -20.09
C GLY A 86 21.55 -27.52 -19.74
N HIS A 87 22.63 -27.61 -20.51
CA HIS A 87 23.73 -28.54 -20.27
C HIS A 87 24.78 -28.03 -19.28
N ALA A 88 25.54 -28.96 -18.72
CA ALA A 88 26.59 -28.69 -17.75
C ALA A 88 28.00 -28.80 -18.35
N ILE A 89 28.87 -27.87 -17.95
CA ILE A 89 30.32 -27.98 -18.05
C ILE A 89 30.84 -28.32 -16.64
N ASP A 90 31.32 -29.55 -16.46
CA ASP A 90 31.93 -29.99 -15.20
C ASP A 90 33.45 -29.82 -15.26
N GLY A 91 34.04 -29.05 -14.35
CA GLY A 91 35.50 -28.87 -14.25
C GLY A 91 36.26 -30.08 -13.70
N ASN A 92 35.56 -31.16 -13.35
CA ASN A 92 36.07 -32.41 -12.81
C ASN A 92 36.88 -32.23 -11.52
N GLY A 93 36.65 -31.15 -10.79
CA GLY A 93 37.43 -30.76 -9.61
C GLY A 93 38.87 -30.40 -9.90
N GLN A 94 39.25 -30.19 -11.18
CA GLN A 94 40.64 -29.98 -11.60
C GLN A 94 40.85 -28.76 -12.49
N TYR A 95 39.86 -28.38 -13.30
CA TYR A 95 40.04 -27.38 -14.35
C TYR A 95 39.06 -26.22 -14.20
N ARG A 96 39.52 -25.03 -14.61
CA ARG A 96 38.66 -23.84 -14.76
C ARG A 96 37.97 -23.89 -16.11
N ALA A 97 36.69 -23.57 -16.16
CA ALA A 97 35.92 -23.59 -17.41
C ALA A 97 36.25 -22.44 -18.35
N PHE A 98 36.36 -21.21 -17.83
CA PHE A 98 36.56 -20.02 -18.66
C PHE A 98 37.64 -19.09 -18.09
N PHE A 99 38.52 -18.61 -18.97
CA PHE A 99 39.45 -17.53 -18.68
C PHE A 99 39.27 -16.45 -19.75
N VAL A 100 38.62 -15.36 -19.40
CA VAL A 100 38.36 -14.23 -20.29
C VAL A 100 39.50 -13.24 -20.14
N GLU A 101 40.47 -13.25 -21.05
CA GLU A 101 41.57 -12.29 -21.04
C GLU A 101 41.11 -10.94 -21.57
N SER A 102 40.39 -10.93 -22.69
CA SER A 102 39.89 -9.70 -23.31
C SER A 102 38.64 -9.90 -24.18
N GLY A 103 37.86 -8.82 -24.31
CA GLY A 103 36.63 -8.74 -25.09
C GLY A 103 35.40 -9.31 -24.38
N SER A 104 34.31 -9.48 -25.14
CA SER A 104 32.98 -9.71 -24.54
C SER A 104 32.54 -11.15 -24.59
N VAL A 105 32.20 -11.71 -23.43
CA VAL A 105 31.70 -13.08 -23.29
C VAL A 105 30.33 -13.08 -22.60
N ALA A 106 29.37 -13.77 -23.19
CA ALA A 106 28.06 -14.05 -22.60
C ALA A 106 27.90 -15.54 -22.34
N LEU A 107 27.46 -15.90 -21.14
CA LEU A 107 27.14 -17.29 -20.75
C LEU A 107 25.64 -17.39 -20.50
N GLU A 108 24.97 -18.28 -21.23
CA GLU A 108 23.52 -18.39 -21.23
C GLU A 108 23.03 -19.83 -21.02
N ASN A 109 22.13 -20.05 -20.07
CA ASN A 109 21.42 -21.33 -19.89
C ASN A 109 22.36 -22.55 -19.71
N LEU A 110 23.42 -22.45 -18.90
CA LEU A 110 24.27 -23.60 -18.55
C LEU A 110 24.54 -23.71 -17.05
N SER A 111 24.96 -24.90 -16.63
CA SER A 111 25.55 -25.13 -15.32
C SER A 111 27.07 -25.23 -15.42
N ILE A 112 27.81 -24.56 -14.53
CA ILE A 112 29.25 -24.75 -14.37
C ILE A 112 29.51 -25.33 -12.98
N ALA A 113 29.94 -26.58 -12.96
CA ALA A 113 30.08 -27.37 -11.75
C ALA A 113 31.52 -27.80 -11.52
N ASN A 114 31.92 -27.92 -10.25
CA ASN A 114 33.22 -28.48 -9.83
C ASN A 114 34.44 -27.88 -10.56
N GLY A 115 34.36 -26.63 -10.98
CA GLY A 115 35.49 -25.89 -11.55
C GLY A 115 36.57 -25.69 -10.49
N ARG A 116 37.84 -25.90 -10.83
CA ARG A 116 38.95 -25.64 -9.90
C ARG A 116 40.04 -24.78 -10.52
N ALA A 117 40.36 -23.69 -9.84
CA ALA A 117 41.52 -22.85 -10.12
C ALA A 117 42.53 -22.99 -8.99
N GLN A 118 43.58 -23.77 -9.21
CA GLN A 118 44.67 -23.98 -8.24
C GLN A 118 45.87 -23.11 -8.64
N GLY A 119 46.41 -22.30 -7.74
CA GLY A 119 47.68 -21.62 -7.93
C GLY A 119 48.85 -22.60 -7.89
N GLY A 120 49.90 -22.31 -8.66
CA GLY A 120 51.09 -23.18 -8.73
C GLY A 120 51.84 -23.20 -7.40
N ALA A 121 52.38 -24.35 -7.02
CA ALA A 121 53.25 -24.41 -5.84
C ALA A 121 54.58 -23.70 -6.11
N GLY A 122 55.14 -23.03 -5.11
CA GLY A 122 56.51 -22.55 -5.18
C GLY A 122 57.50 -23.72 -5.11
N GLY A 123 58.59 -23.62 -5.87
CA GLY A 123 59.77 -24.47 -5.69
C GLY A 123 60.46 -24.19 -4.35
N ASP A 124 61.57 -24.86 -4.05
CA ASP A 124 62.24 -24.76 -2.75
C ASP A 124 62.57 -23.29 -2.38
N GLY A 125 61.96 -22.85 -1.28
CA GLY A 125 62.02 -21.49 -0.76
C GLY A 125 61.28 -20.43 -1.56
N ALA A 126 60.49 -20.78 -2.56
CA ALA A 126 59.80 -19.82 -3.42
C ALA A 126 58.32 -19.69 -3.06
N GLY A 127 57.71 -18.56 -3.42
CA GLY A 127 56.30 -18.30 -3.14
C GLY A 127 55.34 -19.10 -4.02
N GLY A 128 54.18 -19.46 -3.49
CA GLY A 128 53.08 -20.06 -4.23
C GLY A 128 52.28 -19.04 -5.04
N GLY A 129 51.65 -19.47 -6.13
CA GLY A 129 50.79 -18.63 -6.98
C GLY A 129 49.34 -18.52 -6.48
N LEU A 130 48.60 -17.55 -7.02
CA LEU A 130 47.17 -17.33 -6.75
C LEU A 130 46.30 -18.43 -7.36
N GLY A 131 45.26 -18.85 -6.65
CA GLY A 131 44.10 -19.51 -7.24
C GLY A 131 42.94 -18.51 -7.35
N ALA A 132 42.40 -18.30 -8.55
CA ALA A 132 41.35 -17.30 -8.76
C ALA A 132 40.27 -17.76 -9.74
N GLY A 133 38.98 -17.61 -9.42
CA GLY A 133 37.89 -17.88 -10.37
C GLY A 133 37.82 -19.36 -10.75
N GLY A 134 37.32 -20.22 -9.86
CA GLY A 134 37.27 -21.67 -10.10
C GLY A 134 36.43 -22.06 -11.32
N ALA A 135 35.37 -21.30 -11.60
CA ALA A 135 34.59 -21.41 -12.83
C ALA A 135 35.08 -20.44 -13.90
N VAL A 136 35.11 -19.14 -13.57
CA VAL A 136 35.41 -18.07 -14.52
C VAL A 136 36.39 -17.07 -13.91
N PHE A 137 37.43 -16.76 -14.68
CA PHE A 137 38.33 -15.64 -14.43
C PHE A 137 38.11 -14.59 -15.51
N VAL A 138 37.90 -13.33 -15.14
CA VAL A 138 37.77 -12.20 -16.08
C VAL A 138 38.89 -11.21 -15.81
N ASP A 139 39.77 -11.02 -16.79
CA ASP A 139 40.89 -10.07 -16.69
C ASP A 139 40.46 -8.64 -17.08
N ALA A 140 41.35 -7.68 -16.84
CA ALA A 140 41.12 -6.23 -17.03
C ALA A 140 40.58 -5.81 -18.41
N GLY A 141 40.82 -6.61 -19.46
CA GLY A 141 40.32 -6.34 -20.81
C GLY A 141 38.97 -7.00 -21.14
N GLY A 142 38.40 -7.77 -20.20
CA GLY A 142 37.23 -8.61 -20.43
C GLY A 142 35.91 -8.03 -19.92
N SER A 143 34.82 -8.44 -20.56
CA SER A 143 33.45 -8.25 -20.09
C SER A 143 32.71 -9.57 -20.02
N LEU A 144 31.94 -9.79 -18.95
CA LEU A 144 31.17 -11.01 -18.75
C LEU A 144 29.68 -10.70 -18.55
N ARG A 145 28.81 -11.34 -19.33
CA ARG A 145 27.35 -11.33 -19.11
C ARG A 145 26.86 -12.72 -18.75
N LEU A 146 26.07 -12.84 -17.69
CA LEU A 146 25.54 -14.10 -17.18
C LEU A 146 24.02 -14.09 -17.23
N LYS A 147 23.40 -15.12 -17.82
CA LYS A 147 21.94 -15.28 -17.86
C LYS A 147 21.55 -16.75 -17.69
N ASN A 148 20.75 -17.08 -16.69
CA ASN A 148 20.36 -18.45 -16.36
C ASN A 148 21.56 -19.39 -16.17
N VAL A 149 22.56 -18.95 -15.39
CA VAL A 149 23.80 -19.71 -15.15
C VAL A 149 23.88 -20.16 -13.69
N SER A 150 24.05 -21.46 -13.46
CA SER A 150 24.25 -21.98 -12.11
C SER A 150 25.71 -22.35 -11.84
N PHE A 151 26.29 -21.80 -10.78
CA PHE A 151 27.64 -22.14 -10.29
C PHE A 151 27.55 -23.04 -9.06
N ALA A 152 28.05 -24.27 -9.16
CA ALA A 152 28.00 -25.24 -8.07
C ALA A 152 29.36 -25.88 -7.77
N GLY A 153 29.80 -25.85 -6.51
CA GLY A 153 30.98 -26.60 -6.08
C GLY A 153 32.31 -26.12 -6.69
N ASN A 154 32.36 -24.89 -7.20
CA ASN A 154 33.58 -24.33 -7.78
C ASN A 154 34.56 -23.90 -6.69
N ALA A 155 35.86 -24.08 -6.91
CA ALA A 155 36.90 -23.84 -5.93
C ALA A 155 38.06 -23.02 -6.49
N ALA A 156 38.48 -21.99 -5.74
CA ALA A 156 39.74 -21.29 -5.99
C ALA A 156 40.71 -21.55 -4.82
N VAL A 157 41.89 -22.09 -5.12
CA VAL A 157 42.83 -22.58 -4.12
C VAL A 157 44.22 -22.02 -4.39
N GLY A 158 44.80 -21.31 -3.42
CA GLY A 158 46.15 -20.80 -3.52
C GLY A 158 47.22 -21.91 -3.55
N GLY A 159 48.32 -21.64 -4.23
CA GLY A 159 49.49 -22.51 -4.29
C GLY A 159 50.23 -22.51 -2.97
N SER A 160 50.79 -23.66 -2.58
CA SER A 160 51.63 -23.73 -1.38
C SER A 160 52.96 -23.00 -1.60
N GLY A 161 53.45 -22.32 -0.57
CA GLY A 161 54.82 -21.85 -0.51
C GLY A 161 55.80 -23.02 -0.43
N GLY A 162 56.99 -22.82 -0.98
CA GLY A 162 58.07 -23.80 -0.96
C GLY A 162 58.62 -24.05 0.44
N ALA A 163 59.07 -25.28 0.68
CA ALA A 163 59.82 -25.65 1.87
C ALA A 163 61.15 -24.87 1.96
N SER A 164 61.85 -24.96 3.09
CA SER A 164 63.14 -24.27 3.29
C SER A 164 64.15 -24.59 2.17
N GLY A 165 64.63 -23.56 1.46
CA GLY A 165 65.60 -23.70 0.37
C GLY A 165 66.00 -22.37 -0.28
N THR A 166 66.89 -22.42 -1.25
CA THR A 166 67.25 -21.28 -2.12
C THR A 166 67.23 -21.70 -3.58
N GLY A 167 67.00 -20.74 -4.47
CA GLY A 167 67.02 -20.98 -5.91
C GLY A 167 65.75 -21.57 -6.52
N GLY A 168 64.72 -21.95 -5.75
CA GLY A 168 63.44 -22.38 -6.31
C GLY A 168 62.72 -21.26 -7.09
N GLY A 169 61.98 -21.63 -8.13
CA GLY A 169 61.13 -20.71 -8.88
C GLY A 169 59.78 -20.51 -8.19
N GLY A 170 59.20 -19.31 -8.29
CA GLY A 170 57.85 -19.04 -7.79
C GLY A 170 56.77 -19.70 -8.63
N GLY A 171 55.62 -20.01 -8.01
CA GLY A 171 54.45 -20.54 -8.70
C GLY A 171 53.74 -19.47 -9.55
N GLY A 172 53.22 -19.84 -10.71
CA GLY A 172 52.35 -19.00 -11.53
C GLY A 172 50.86 -19.26 -11.27
N LEU A 173 49.99 -18.71 -12.12
CA LEU A 173 48.56 -18.98 -12.12
C LEU A 173 48.29 -20.39 -12.69
N GLY A 174 48.52 -21.42 -11.87
CA GLY A 174 48.35 -22.84 -12.22
C GLY A 174 49.66 -23.60 -12.45
N GLY A 175 50.69 -22.97 -13.00
CA GLY A 175 51.99 -23.61 -13.22
C GLY A 175 52.85 -23.58 -11.96
N SER A 176 53.36 -24.72 -11.50
CA SER A 176 54.28 -24.77 -10.36
C SER A 176 55.65 -24.22 -10.73
N GLY A 177 56.34 -23.61 -9.78
CA GLY A 177 57.74 -23.25 -9.93
C GLY A 177 58.66 -24.47 -9.93
N GLY A 178 59.81 -24.36 -10.58
CA GLY A 178 60.81 -25.43 -10.62
C GLY A 178 61.57 -25.57 -9.30
N SER A 179 62.06 -26.78 -9.02
CA SER A 179 62.92 -27.07 -7.87
C SER A 179 64.39 -26.80 -8.19
N ALA A 180 65.18 -26.45 -7.18
CA ALA A 180 66.58 -26.09 -7.33
C ALA A 180 67.49 -26.89 -6.41
N SER A 181 68.57 -27.47 -6.97
CA SER A 181 69.60 -28.15 -6.18
C SER A 181 71.00 -27.54 -6.31
N ALA A 182 71.24 -26.68 -7.31
CA ALA A 182 72.58 -26.09 -7.56
C ALA A 182 72.54 -24.63 -8.07
N SER A 183 71.59 -24.31 -8.95
CA SER A 183 71.38 -22.97 -9.53
C SER A 183 69.93 -22.52 -9.34
N GLY A 184 69.53 -21.41 -9.98
CA GLY A 184 68.17 -20.92 -10.00
C GLY A 184 67.25 -21.71 -10.94
N ALA A 185 66.09 -22.11 -10.44
CA ALA A 185 65.02 -22.75 -11.19
C ALA A 185 64.08 -21.72 -11.86
N GLY A 186 63.33 -22.17 -12.86
CA GLY A 186 62.37 -21.32 -13.56
C GLY A 186 61.08 -21.14 -12.74
N GLY A 187 60.47 -19.96 -12.84
CA GLY A 187 59.12 -19.71 -12.32
C GLY A 187 58.05 -20.39 -13.17
N GLY A 188 56.91 -20.71 -12.57
CA GLY A 188 55.73 -21.22 -13.28
C GLY A 188 55.05 -20.14 -14.12
N GLY A 189 54.45 -20.51 -15.24
CA GLY A 189 53.60 -19.65 -16.06
C GLY A 189 52.10 -19.86 -15.80
N LEU A 190 51.26 -19.40 -16.72
CA LEU A 190 49.85 -19.75 -16.77
C LEU A 190 49.73 -21.24 -17.12
N TYR A 191 49.42 -22.08 -16.13
CA TYR A 191 49.36 -23.56 -16.21
C TYR A 191 50.67 -24.30 -16.57
N GLY A 192 51.68 -23.65 -17.16
CA GLY A 192 52.96 -24.27 -17.51
C GLY A 192 53.95 -24.27 -16.34
N ASN A 193 54.58 -25.42 -16.04
CA ASN A 193 55.53 -25.51 -14.93
C ASN A 193 56.89 -24.89 -15.26
N GLY A 194 57.57 -24.33 -14.27
CA GLY A 194 58.97 -23.92 -14.38
C GLY A 194 59.90 -25.12 -14.52
N GLY A 195 61.02 -24.93 -15.22
CA GLY A 195 62.06 -25.95 -15.33
C GLY A 195 62.85 -26.11 -14.03
N SER A 196 63.31 -27.33 -13.75
CA SER A 196 64.12 -27.63 -12.57
C SER A 196 65.60 -27.39 -12.82
N ALA A 197 66.31 -26.94 -11.79
CA ALA A 197 67.71 -26.57 -11.85
C ALA A 197 68.61 -27.59 -11.12
N THR A 198 69.17 -28.54 -11.87
CA THR A 198 69.99 -29.63 -11.32
C THR A 198 71.49 -29.43 -11.47
N SER A 199 71.91 -28.41 -12.23
CA SER A 199 73.29 -28.15 -12.62
C SER A 199 73.67 -26.66 -12.46
N THR A 200 74.75 -26.21 -13.12
CA THR A 200 75.27 -24.84 -12.96
C THR A 200 74.59 -23.78 -13.83
N GLY A 201 73.91 -24.15 -14.91
CA GLY A 201 73.06 -23.23 -15.69
C GLY A 201 71.70 -23.02 -15.02
N GLY A 202 71.04 -21.89 -15.24
CA GLY A 202 69.68 -21.65 -14.75
C GLY A 202 68.62 -22.35 -15.59
N ALA A 203 67.46 -22.68 -15.01
CA ALA A 203 66.36 -23.32 -15.75
C ALA A 203 65.39 -22.30 -16.38
N GLY A 204 64.66 -22.70 -17.41
CA GLY A 204 63.69 -21.83 -18.09
C GLY A 204 62.36 -21.74 -17.36
N GLY A 205 61.68 -20.59 -17.45
CA GLY A 205 60.33 -20.39 -16.91
C GLY A 205 59.25 -21.10 -17.74
N GLY A 206 58.13 -21.43 -17.10
CA GLY A 206 56.95 -22.01 -17.78
C GLY A 206 56.24 -21.00 -18.69
N GLY A 207 55.53 -21.48 -19.71
CA GLY A 207 54.71 -20.69 -20.63
C GLY A 207 53.19 -20.93 -20.43
N GLN A 208 52.39 -20.68 -21.46
CA GLN A 208 50.96 -21.01 -21.46
C GLN A 208 50.76 -22.51 -21.62
N SER A 209 50.47 -23.24 -20.54
CA SER A 209 50.30 -24.70 -20.52
C SER A 209 51.54 -25.54 -20.88
N PHE A 210 52.66 -24.92 -21.26
CA PHE A 210 53.90 -25.61 -21.61
C PHE A 210 55.01 -25.36 -20.58
N SER A 211 55.70 -26.41 -20.17
CA SER A 211 56.77 -26.31 -19.17
C SER A 211 58.03 -25.66 -19.73
N GLY A 212 58.80 -25.01 -18.85
CA GLY A 212 60.16 -24.57 -19.12
C GLY A 212 61.16 -25.73 -19.13
N GLY A 213 62.26 -25.55 -19.84
CA GLY A 213 63.35 -26.54 -19.93
C GLY A 213 64.18 -26.58 -18.66
N SER A 214 64.58 -27.78 -18.24
CA SER A 214 65.44 -27.98 -17.08
C SER A 214 66.91 -27.70 -17.42
N SER A 215 67.72 -27.35 -16.42
CA SER A 215 69.18 -27.29 -16.58
C SER A 215 69.82 -28.59 -16.11
N ASN A 216 70.38 -29.34 -17.07
CA ASN A 216 71.12 -30.60 -16.83
C ASN A 216 72.63 -30.44 -17.09
N ALA A 217 73.08 -29.25 -17.51
CA ALA A 217 74.48 -28.95 -17.83
C ALA A 217 74.85 -27.49 -17.51
N SER A 218 75.96 -27.00 -18.05
CA SER A 218 76.42 -25.61 -17.92
C SER A 218 75.52 -24.58 -18.61
N ASN A 219 74.70 -25.02 -19.57
CA ASN A 219 73.85 -24.15 -20.36
C ASN A 219 72.48 -23.96 -19.69
N GLY A 220 71.88 -22.78 -19.89
CA GLY A 220 70.55 -22.48 -19.39
C GLY A 220 69.45 -23.25 -20.14
N GLY A 221 68.34 -23.53 -19.46
CA GLY A 221 67.14 -24.10 -20.07
C GLY A 221 66.33 -23.06 -20.85
N GLY A 222 65.67 -23.48 -21.93
CA GLY A 222 64.76 -22.62 -22.70
C GLY A 222 63.45 -22.37 -21.96
N GLY A 223 62.85 -21.18 -22.14
CA GLY A 223 61.51 -20.90 -21.62
C GLY A 223 60.42 -21.67 -22.36
N GLY A 224 59.34 -22.01 -21.66
CA GLY A 224 58.15 -22.63 -22.24
C GLY A 224 57.41 -21.65 -23.16
N GLY A 225 57.03 -22.09 -24.35
CA GLY A 225 56.30 -21.27 -25.32
C GLY A 225 54.79 -21.28 -25.12
N VAL A 226 54.07 -20.80 -26.15
CA VAL A 226 52.61 -20.89 -26.26
C VAL A 226 52.18 -22.20 -26.94
N THR A 227 53.06 -22.83 -27.72
CA THR A 227 52.75 -24.05 -28.51
C THR A 227 53.71 -25.21 -28.26
N SER A 228 54.77 -25.01 -27.47
CA SER A 228 55.80 -26.02 -27.23
C SER A 228 56.52 -25.80 -25.91
N ALA A 229 57.00 -26.89 -25.29
CA ALA A 229 57.86 -26.85 -24.11
C ALA A 229 59.24 -26.23 -24.42
N GLY A 230 59.89 -25.71 -23.38
CA GLY A 230 61.26 -25.20 -23.47
C GLY A 230 62.28 -26.34 -23.57
N GLY A 231 63.37 -26.13 -24.32
CA GLY A 231 64.43 -27.12 -24.46
C GLY A 231 65.32 -27.22 -23.22
N ASP A 232 65.72 -28.43 -22.84
CA ASP A 232 66.66 -28.65 -21.74
C ASP A 232 68.07 -28.12 -22.05
N GLY A 233 68.77 -27.62 -21.04
CA GLY A 233 70.17 -27.20 -21.13
C GLY A 233 71.11 -28.41 -21.22
N THR A 234 71.80 -28.59 -22.35
CA THR A 234 72.76 -29.69 -22.59
C THR A 234 74.21 -29.18 -22.68
N SER A 235 75.19 -30.07 -22.51
CA SER A 235 76.63 -29.74 -22.55
C SER A 235 77.18 -29.47 -23.95
N SER A 236 76.41 -29.70 -25.02
CA SER A 236 76.88 -29.69 -26.41
C SER A 236 75.98 -28.93 -27.39
N GLY A 237 74.97 -28.20 -26.92
CA GLY A 237 74.01 -27.53 -27.78
C GLY A 237 73.46 -26.25 -27.17
N ALA A 238 73.20 -25.26 -28.04
CA ALA A 238 72.39 -24.09 -27.73
C ALA A 238 71.08 -24.56 -27.09
N GLY A 239 70.78 -24.09 -25.87
CA GLY A 239 69.45 -24.24 -25.32
C GLY A 239 68.49 -23.59 -26.31
N ALA A 240 67.62 -24.39 -26.93
CA ALA A 240 66.64 -23.86 -27.88
C ALA A 240 65.69 -22.95 -27.10
N GLY A 241 65.93 -21.63 -27.19
CA GLY A 241 65.01 -20.61 -26.71
C GLY A 241 63.66 -20.81 -27.39
N GLY A 242 62.59 -20.81 -26.60
CA GLY A 242 61.23 -20.96 -27.10
C GLY A 242 60.97 -19.95 -28.23
N LEU A 243 60.45 -20.45 -29.35
CA LEU A 243 60.00 -19.62 -30.46
C LEU A 243 58.87 -18.71 -29.94
N GLY A 244 59.14 -17.40 -29.86
CA GLY A 244 58.10 -16.39 -29.73
C GLY A 244 57.27 -16.37 -31.00
N ALA A 245 56.01 -16.79 -30.92
CA ALA A 245 55.06 -16.63 -32.02
C ALA A 245 54.67 -15.15 -32.10
N ASP A 246 55.42 -14.40 -32.89
CA ASP A 246 54.95 -13.31 -33.75
C ASP A 246 56.07 -13.03 -34.75
N GLY A 247 55.74 -12.93 -36.04
CA GLY A 247 56.68 -12.84 -37.17
C GLY A 247 57.58 -11.60 -37.23
N ALA A 248 57.93 -10.99 -36.10
CA ALA A 248 58.90 -9.91 -35.98
C ALA A 248 60.23 -10.43 -35.42
N THR A 249 61.01 -11.09 -36.27
CA THR A 249 62.46 -11.31 -36.17
C THR A 249 63.04 -11.97 -34.89
N PRO A 250 63.94 -12.97 -35.03
CA PRO A 250 64.62 -13.57 -33.88
C PRO A 250 65.53 -12.54 -33.19
N VAL A 251 65.06 -12.01 -32.07
CA VAL A 251 65.94 -11.42 -31.04
C VAL A 251 65.63 -12.05 -29.68
N GLY A 252 65.28 -13.33 -29.68
CA GLY A 252 65.70 -14.23 -28.61
C GLY A 252 67.13 -14.60 -28.95
N GLY A 253 68.10 -14.15 -28.15
CA GLY A 253 69.51 -14.42 -28.41
C GLY A 253 69.69 -15.90 -28.68
N ASP A 254 70.27 -16.23 -29.84
CA ASP A 254 70.88 -17.53 -30.02
C ASP A 254 71.68 -17.79 -28.74
N GLY A 255 71.35 -18.87 -28.04
CA GLY A 255 72.16 -19.42 -26.97
C GLY A 255 73.49 -19.83 -27.58
N SER A 256 74.33 -18.86 -27.92
CA SER A 256 75.70 -19.09 -28.30
C SER A 256 76.33 -19.76 -27.10
N ASN A 257 77.16 -20.75 -27.41
CA ASN A 257 77.95 -21.59 -26.53
C ASN A 257 78.93 -20.81 -25.60
N SER A 258 78.65 -19.53 -25.33
CA SER A 258 79.46 -18.67 -24.49
C SER A 258 78.95 -18.74 -23.07
N LEU A 259 79.79 -19.29 -22.21
CA LEU A 259 79.87 -18.94 -20.80
C LEU A 259 79.51 -17.44 -20.62
N GLY A 260 78.47 -17.10 -19.87
CA GLY A 260 78.12 -15.72 -19.50
C GLY A 260 76.92 -15.06 -20.20
N ALA A 261 76.16 -15.75 -21.07
CA ALA A 261 74.99 -15.13 -21.73
C ALA A 261 73.74 -15.05 -20.82
N PRO A 262 73.08 -13.88 -20.70
CA PRO A 262 71.78 -13.73 -20.01
C PRO A 262 70.68 -14.57 -20.64
N GLY A 263 69.71 -14.97 -19.82
CA GLY A 263 68.48 -15.61 -20.32
C GLY A 263 67.69 -14.68 -21.24
N GLY A 264 67.13 -15.22 -22.32
CA GLY A 264 66.27 -14.45 -23.24
C GLY A 264 64.91 -14.14 -22.61
N ASN A 265 64.35 -12.96 -22.88
CA ASN A 265 63.00 -12.62 -22.44
C ASN A 265 61.95 -13.39 -23.25
N GLY A 266 60.86 -13.80 -22.59
CA GLY A 266 59.92 -14.79 -23.11
C GLY A 266 58.90 -14.34 -24.16
N GLY A 267 58.85 -13.06 -24.54
CA GLY A 267 57.80 -12.55 -25.44
C GLY A 267 56.41 -12.70 -24.79
N ASN A 268 55.60 -13.67 -25.25
CA ASN A 268 54.34 -14.09 -24.60
C ASN A 268 54.48 -15.36 -23.71
N GLY A 269 55.61 -16.08 -23.82
CA GLY A 269 55.93 -17.30 -23.07
C GLY A 269 56.95 -17.07 -21.95
N GLY A 270 57.54 -18.14 -21.42
CA GLY A 270 58.48 -18.12 -20.30
C GLY A 270 59.86 -17.54 -20.65
N GLY A 271 60.53 -16.95 -19.66
CA GLY A 271 61.90 -16.47 -19.79
C GLY A 271 62.92 -17.62 -19.84
N GLY A 272 63.99 -17.46 -20.61
CA GLY A 272 65.10 -18.40 -20.65
C GLY A 272 65.94 -18.37 -19.38
N GLY A 273 66.49 -19.51 -18.98
CA GLY A 273 67.44 -19.59 -17.87
C GLY A 273 68.79 -18.98 -18.24
N GLY A 274 69.48 -18.39 -17.27
CA GLY A 274 70.83 -17.83 -17.47
C GLY A 274 71.84 -18.92 -17.83
N GLY A 275 72.70 -18.67 -18.82
CA GLY A 275 73.92 -19.46 -19.00
C GLY A 275 74.87 -19.27 -17.81
N GLN A 276 75.93 -20.09 -17.69
CA GLN A 276 76.89 -19.94 -16.57
C GLN A 276 77.27 -18.48 -16.35
N ARG A 277 77.16 -17.97 -15.11
CA ARG A 277 77.47 -16.58 -14.75
C ARG A 277 76.53 -15.52 -15.35
N ALA A 278 75.25 -15.81 -15.45
CA ALA A 278 74.29 -14.85 -15.98
C ALA A 278 72.93 -14.90 -15.26
N ASP A 279 72.21 -13.78 -15.40
CA ASP A 279 70.85 -13.60 -14.90
C ASP A 279 69.84 -14.39 -15.74
N GLY A 280 68.71 -14.70 -15.12
CA GLY A 280 67.55 -15.27 -15.82
C GLY A 280 66.80 -14.22 -16.65
N GLY A 281 66.16 -14.67 -17.73
CA GLY A 281 65.33 -13.82 -18.58
C GLY A 281 63.95 -13.57 -17.97
N ALA A 282 63.35 -12.40 -18.25
CA ALA A 282 62.00 -12.09 -17.79
C ALA A 282 60.94 -12.90 -18.57
N GLY A 283 59.86 -13.27 -17.89
CA GLY A 283 58.69 -13.90 -18.50
C GLY A 283 57.86 -12.91 -19.33
N GLY A 284 57.20 -13.43 -20.36
CA GLY A 284 56.14 -12.76 -21.11
C GLY A 284 54.82 -12.72 -20.37
N THR A 285 53.76 -12.13 -20.94
CA THR A 285 52.43 -11.96 -20.28
C THR A 285 51.96 -13.19 -19.50
N PHE A 286 52.17 -14.39 -20.04
CA PHE A 286 51.76 -15.64 -19.41
C PHE A 286 52.92 -16.49 -18.88
N GLY A 287 54.16 -16.01 -19.05
CA GLY A 287 55.36 -16.77 -18.78
C GLY A 287 55.95 -16.50 -17.41
N GLY A 288 56.50 -17.55 -16.79
CA GLY A 288 57.36 -17.43 -15.62
C GLY A 288 58.75 -16.90 -15.97
N GLY A 289 59.43 -16.34 -14.98
CA GLY A 289 60.82 -15.88 -15.12
C GLY A 289 61.82 -17.03 -15.19
N GLY A 290 62.92 -16.84 -15.91
CA GLY A 290 64.03 -17.79 -15.96
C GLY A 290 64.86 -17.76 -14.68
N GLY A 291 65.44 -18.90 -14.31
CA GLY A 291 66.34 -19.00 -13.17
C GLY A 291 67.76 -18.51 -13.46
N ALA A 292 68.46 -18.05 -12.42
CA ALA A 292 69.84 -17.58 -12.50
C ALA A 292 70.86 -18.74 -12.50
N ALA A 293 72.07 -18.52 -13.00
CA ALA A 293 73.13 -19.53 -12.93
C ALA A 293 73.81 -19.64 -11.53
N ALA A 294 74.48 -20.77 -11.28
CA ALA A 294 75.25 -21.03 -10.07
C ALA A 294 76.55 -20.17 -9.98
N PRO A 295 77.08 -19.92 -8.77
CA PRO A 295 78.26 -19.07 -8.59
C PRO A 295 79.55 -19.79 -8.98
N PHE A 296 80.52 -19.01 -9.45
CA PHE A 296 81.92 -19.47 -9.54
C PHE A 296 82.93 -18.47 -8.94
N SER A 297 82.50 -17.26 -8.49
CA SER A 297 83.44 -16.18 -8.08
C SER A 297 82.82 -15.00 -7.31
N GLY A 298 81.97 -15.20 -6.30
CA GLY A 298 81.49 -14.11 -5.42
C GLY A 298 80.65 -13.00 -6.07
N THR A 299 80.29 -13.14 -7.35
CA THR A 299 79.29 -12.33 -8.05
C THR A 299 77.91 -12.97 -7.90
N ASN A 300 76.90 -12.14 -7.62
CA ASN A 300 75.51 -12.58 -7.48
C ASN A 300 74.78 -12.41 -8.82
N TYR A 301 73.95 -13.39 -9.17
CA TYR A 301 73.09 -13.35 -10.35
C TYR A 301 71.63 -13.42 -9.93
N ASN A 302 70.75 -12.71 -10.63
CA ASN A 302 69.36 -12.57 -10.25
C ASN A 302 68.44 -13.43 -11.10
N GLY A 303 67.37 -13.92 -10.49
CA GLY A 303 66.29 -14.57 -11.22
C GLY A 303 65.53 -13.55 -12.07
N GLY A 304 65.00 -13.99 -13.20
CA GLY A 304 64.14 -13.15 -14.03
C GLY A 304 62.77 -12.95 -13.37
N SER A 305 62.17 -11.77 -13.55
CA SER A 305 60.79 -11.53 -13.12
C SER A 305 59.81 -12.36 -13.94
N GLY A 306 58.72 -12.81 -13.33
CA GLY A 306 57.57 -13.34 -14.05
C GLY A 306 56.88 -12.24 -14.86
N GLY A 307 56.20 -12.61 -15.94
CA GLY A 307 55.26 -11.68 -16.57
C GLY A 307 53.91 -11.67 -15.85
N ARG A 308 52.87 -11.10 -16.46
CA ARG A 308 51.59 -10.80 -15.79
C ARG A 308 51.04 -11.98 -14.98
N PHE A 309 51.01 -13.21 -15.50
CA PHE A 309 50.48 -14.38 -14.77
C PHE A 309 51.55 -15.37 -14.29
N GLY A 310 52.83 -15.01 -14.41
CA GLY A 310 53.96 -15.89 -14.13
C GLY A 310 54.61 -15.63 -12.77
N GLY A 311 55.16 -16.68 -12.19
CA GLY A 311 56.04 -16.61 -11.02
C GLY A 311 57.46 -16.18 -11.39
N GLY A 312 58.18 -15.63 -10.41
CA GLY A 312 59.57 -15.22 -10.59
C GLY A 312 60.55 -16.39 -10.63
N GLY A 313 61.65 -16.24 -11.36
CA GLY A 313 62.73 -17.23 -11.40
C GLY A 313 63.55 -17.21 -10.10
N GLY A 314 64.11 -18.35 -9.72
CA GLY A 314 64.93 -18.45 -8.51
C GLY A 314 66.39 -18.02 -8.73
N SER A 315 67.11 -17.79 -7.64
CA SER A 315 68.56 -17.62 -7.62
C SER A 315 69.20 -18.26 -6.38
N SER A 316 70.28 -19.02 -6.58
CA SER A 316 71.05 -19.60 -5.47
C SER A 316 72.10 -18.65 -4.89
N THR A 317 72.28 -17.46 -5.47
CA THR A 317 73.37 -16.51 -5.10
C THR A 317 72.93 -15.07 -4.94
N GLY A 318 71.91 -14.65 -5.70
CA GLY A 318 71.43 -13.29 -5.75
C GLY A 318 70.00 -13.17 -5.26
N ILE A 319 69.25 -12.31 -5.94
CA ILE A 319 67.87 -11.99 -5.62
C ILE A 319 66.95 -12.88 -6.47
N GLY A 320 65.91 -13.42 -5.85
CA GLY A 320 64.84 -14.10 -6.58
C GLY A 320 64.05 -13.12 -7.43
N GLY A 321 63.58 -13.54 -8.59
CA GLY A 321 62.74 -12.70 -9.45
C GLY A 321 61.37 -12.45 -8.81
N ASP A 322 60.80 -11.29 -9.09
CA ASP A 322 59.45 -10.94 -8.64
C ASP A 322 58.38 -11.68 -9.46
N GLY A 323 57.25 -12.00 -8.84
CA GLY A 323 56.07 -12.53 -9.52
C GLY A 323 55.17 -11.45 -10.11
N GLY A 324 54.41 -11.79 -11.15
CA GLY A 324 53.36 -10.93 -11.70
C GLY A 324 52.02 -11.03 -10.94
N PHE A 325 50.95 -10.49 -11.51
CA PHE A 325 49.57 -10.74 -11.07
C PHE A 325 49.29 -12.25 -10.90
N GLY A 326 49.13 -12.69 -9.66
CA GLY A 326 48.94 -14.09 -9.31
C GLY A 326 50.20 -14.96 -9.26
N GLY A 327 51.37 -14.40 -9.57
CA GLY A 327 52.66 -15.08 -9.51
C GLY A 327 53.35 -14.93 -8.15
N GLY A 328 53.89 -16.02 -7.64
CA GLY A 328 54.76 -16.04 -6.47
C GLY A 328 56.19 -15.57 -6.79
N GLY A 329 56.86 -15.02 -5.79
CA GLY A 329 58.26 -14.60 -5.89
C GLY A 329 59.23 -15.77 -5.89
N GLY A 330 60.33 -15.67 -6.64
CA GLY A 330 61.40 -16.66 -6.65
C GLY A 330 62.21 -16.67 -5.35
N ALA A 331 62.77 -17.81 -4.98
CA ALA A 331 63.67 -17.91 -3.84
C ALA A 331 65.03 -17.29 -4.15
N GLY A 332 65.65 -16.60 -3.19
CA GLY A 332 66.97 -16.00 -3.36
C GLY A 332 67.83 -16.10 -2.11
N SER A 333 69.14 -16.26 -2.27
CA SER A 333 70.04 -16.32 -1.11
C SER A 333 70.36 -14.94 -0.52
N THR A 334 70.29 -13.87 -1.33
CA THR A 334 70.48 -12.49 -0.85
C THR A 334 69.15 -11.87 -0.45
N ALA A 335 68.14 -12.02 -1.32
CA ALA A 335 66.77 -11.65 -1.02
C ALA A 335 65.78 -12.50 -1.81
N GLY A 336 64.63 -12.80 -1.23
CA GLY A 336 63.52 -13.42 -1.97
C GLY A 336 62.85 -12.39 -2.87
N GLY A 337 62.32 -12.87 -4.00
CA GLY A 337 61.50 -12.03 -4.89
C GLY A 337 60.15 -11.71 -4.26
N TYR A 338 59.59 -10.55 -4.60
CA TYR A 338 58.25 -10.18 -4.17
C TYR A 338 57.19 -11.05 -4.86
N GLY A 339 56.17 -11.46 -4.13
CA GLY A 339 54.96 -12.01 -4.73
C GLY A 339 54.14 -10.89 -5.35
N GLY A 340 53.52 -11.12 -6.51
CA GLY A 340 52.54 -10.18 -7.06
C GLY A 340 51.17 -10.34 -6.41
N PHE A 341 50.13 -9.75 -7.00
CA PHE A 341 48.77 -9.79 -6.44
C PHE A 341 48.34 -11.24 -6.15
N GLY A 342 48.02 -11.56 -4.89
CA GLY A 342 47.65 -12.92 -4.46
C GLY A 342 48.78 -13.95 -4.54
N GLY A 343 50.00 -13.58 -4.94
CA GLY A 343 51.17 -14.46 -4.95
C GLY A 343 51.96 -14.37 -3.65
N GLY A 344 52.48 -15.50 -3.20
CA GLY A 344 53.34 -15.56 -2.02
C GLY A 344 54.73 -14.97 -2.28
N GLY A 345 55.35 -14.41 -1.24
CA GLY A 345 56.74 -13.94 -1.30
C GLY A 345 57.76 -15.08 -1.32
N GLY A 346 58.91 -14.86 -1.98
CA GLY A 346 60.04 -15.78 -1.94
C GLY A 346 60.75 -15.74 -0.59
N GLY A 347 61.17 -16.89 -0.07
CA GLY A 347 62.04 -17.01 1.08
C GLY A 347 63.50 -16.67 0.77
N SER A 348 64.25 -16.44 1.83
CA SER A 348 65.70 -16.27 1.76
C SER A 348 66.42 -16.90 2.95
N LEU A 349 67.45 -17.72 2.73
CA LEU A 349 68.25 -18.29 3.82
C LEU A 349 69.28 -17.28 4.33
N GLY A 350 68.96 -16.58 5.43
CA GLY A 350 69.84 -15.58 6.04
C GLY A 350 69.90 -14.22 5.32
N GLY A 351 69.12 -14.04 4.25
CA GLY A 351 68.92 -12.78 3.53
C GLY A 351 67.57 -12.12 3.85
N THR A 352 67.16 -11.16 3.01
CA THR A 352 65.88 -10.45 3.17
C THR A 352 64.75 -11.23 2.51
N PRO A 353 63.73 -11.69 3.23
CA PRO A 353 62.61 -12.39 2.60
C PRO A 353 61.82 -11.46 1.68
N GLY A 354 61.27 -12.03 0.61
CA GLY A 354 60.34 -11.34 -0.27
C GLY A 354 59.01 -11.14 0.42
N ALA A 355 58.49 -9.91 0.38
CA ALA A 355 57.12 -9.64 0.80
C ALA A 355 56.13 -10.18 -0.24
N SER A 356 54.92 -10.52 0.19
CA SER A 356 53.80 -10.67 -0.73
C SER A 356 53.20 -9.30 -1.05
N ALA A 357 52.57 -9.19 -2.21
CA ALA A 357 51.55 -8.18 -2.40
C ALA A 357 50.24 -8.62 -1.72
N PHE A 358 49.12 -8.00 -2.08
CA PHE A 358 47.84 -8.21 -1.41
C PHE A 358 47.37 -9.67 -1.45
N GLY A 359 47.01 -10.20 -0.29
CA GLY A 359 46.44 -11.54 -0.14
C GLY A 359 47.44 -12.70 -0.11
N GLY A 360 48.66 -12.55 -0.63
CA GLY A 360 49.69 -13.59 -0.53
C GLY A 360 50.31 -13.67 0.87
N GLY A 361 50.88 -14.82 1.22
CA GLY A 361 51.70 -14.97 2.41
C GLY A 361 53.14 -14.49 2.18
N GLU A 362 53.80 -14.01 3.22
CA GLU A 362 55.20 -13.55 3.11
C GLU A 362 56.18 -14.74 3.09
N GLY A 363 57.32 -14.58 2.42
CA GLY A 363 58.46 -15.47 2.60
C GLY A 363 59.14 -15.24 3.95
N ASP A 364 60.01 -16.16 4.37
CA ASP A 364 60.77 -15.99 5.62
C ASP A 364 62.29 -16.12 5.47
N SER A 365 63.00 -15.74 6.54
CA SER A 365 64.47 -15.71 6.61
C SER A 365 65.09 -17.10 6.91
N ALA A 366 64.24 -18.10 7.14
CA ALA A 366 64.60 -19.51 7.16
C ALA A 366 64.42 -20.14 5.77
N GLY A 367 64.29 -19.33 4.73
CA GLY A 367 64.26 -19.78 3.35
C GLY A 367 62.96 -20.46 2.95
N GLN A 368 61.84 -20.23 3.65
CA GLN A 368 60.54 -20.78 3.28
C GLN A 368 59.75 -19.75 2.48
N GLY A 369 59.03 -20.21 1.46
CA GLY A 369 58.17 -19.34 0.66
C GLY A 369 56.80 -19.14 1.31
N GLY A 370 56.15 -18.01 0.99
CA GLY A 370 54.75 -17.78 1.33
C GLY A 370 53.81 -18.52 0.38
N GLY A 371 52.62 -18.89 0.84
CA GLY A 371 51.53 -19.44 0.05
C GLY A 371 50.77 -18.35 -0.70
N GLY A 372 50.21 -18.69 -1.85
CA GLY A 372 49.36 -17.78 -2.63
C GLY A 372 47.92 -17.74 -2.11
N ALA A 373 47.15 -16.75 -2.52
CA ALA A 373 45.75 -16.57 -2.12
C ALA A 373 44.78 -17.48 -2.89
N GLY A 374 43.55 -17.63 -2.37
CA GLY A 374 42.40 -18.20 -3.07
C GLY A 374 41.27 -17.17 -3.15
N PHE A 375 40.90 -16.72 -4.35
CA PHE A 375 39.90 -15.65 -4.54
C PHE A 375 38.81 -16.01 -5.55
N GLY A 376 37.55 -15.72 -5.23
CA GLY A 376 36.45 -15.92 -6.19
C GLY A 376 36.24 -17.38 -6.54
N GLY A 377 35.67 -18.18 -5.63
CA GLY A 377 35.52 -19.63 -5.82
C GLY A 377 34.79 -20.00 -7.11
N ALA A 378 33.72 -19.28 -7.46
CA ALA A 378 33.14 -19.33 -8.80
C ALA A 378 33.73 -18.26 -9.72
N LEU A 379 33.60 -16.98 -9.36
CA LEU A 379 33.91 -15.85 -10.23
C LEU A 379 35.01 -14.96 -9.64
N PHE A 380 36.03 -14.67 -10.44
CA PHE A 380 37.03 -13.63 -10.15
C PHE A 380 37.01 -12.58 -11.26
N VAL A 381 36.90 -11.30 -10.87
CA VAL A 381 36.82 -10.16 -11.79
C VAL A 381 37.94 -9.17 -11.47
N ALA A 382 38.89 -9.05 -12.39
CA ALA A 382 40.07 -8.21 -12.23
C ALA A 382 39.76 -6.72 -12.42
N GLN A 383 40.64 -5.85 -11.95
CA GLN A 383 40.50 -4.40 -12.06
C GLN A 383 40.31 -3.96 -13.52
N GLY A 384 39.30 -3.13 -13.78
CA GLY A 384 38.97 -2.63 -15.12
C GLY A 384 38.02 -3.51 -15.93
N ALA A 385 37.76 -4.74 -15.48
CA ALA A 385 36.74 -5.59 -16.08
C ALA A 385 35.32 -5.14 -15.71
N ASN A 386 34.35 -5.57 -16.51
CA ASN A 386 32.94 -5.35 -16.23
C ASN A 386 32.16 -6.68 -16.22
N ILE A 387 31.11 -6.72 -15.40
CA ILE A 387 30.25 -7.90 -15.29
C ILE A 387 28.79 -7.50 -15.19
N THR A 388 27.94 -8.19 -15.94
CA THR A 388 26.49 -8.08 -15.87
C THR A 388 25.91 -9.43 -15.46
N ILE A 389 25.18 -9.45 -14.36
CA ILE A 389 24.51 -10.64 -13.81
C ILE A 389 23.01 -10.45 -14.00
N GLU A 390 22.41 -11.22 -14.90
CA GLU A 390 20.98 -11.16 -15.19
C GLU A 390 20.18 -12.18 -14.36
N GLU A 391 18.94 -12.40 -14.77
CA GLU A 391 18.03 -13.42 -14.27
C GLU A 391 18.62 -14.85 -14.27
N GLY A 392 18.14 -15.67 -13.32
CA GLY A 392 18.40 -17.10 -13.22
C GLY A 392 19.82 -17.48 -12.81
N VAL A 393 20.66 -16.52 -12.41
CA VAL A 393 22.01 -16.82 -11.91
C VAL A 393 21.95 -17.30 -10.46
N THR A 394 22.59 -18.43 -10.16
CA THR A 394 22.60 -19.01 -8.81
C THR A 394 23.99 -19.47 -8.40
N PHE A 395 24.32 -19.32 -7.13
CA PHE A 395 25.57 -19.80 -6.53
C PHE A 395 25.28 -20.80 -5.43
N SER A 396 26.00 -21.93 -5.42
CA SER A 396 25.86 -22.94 -4.38
C SER A 396 27.19 -23.65 -4.12
N THR A 397 27.49 -23.89 -2.84
CA THR A 397 28.63 -24.70 -2.38
C THR A 397 30.00 -24.33 -2.96
N ASN A 398 30.19 -23.10 -3.47
CA ASN A 398 31.49 -22.63 -3.95
C ASN A 398 32.43 -22.33 -2.76
N SER A 399 33.74 -22.43 -2.97
CA SER A 399 34.73 -22.31 -1.90
C SER A 399 36.01 -21.61 -2.34
N VAL A 400 36.68 -21.00 -1.37
CA VAL A 400 38.03 -20.48 -1.52
C VAL A 400 38.96 -21.04 -0.44
N THR A 401 40.23 -21.23 -0.77
CA THR A 401 41.24 -21.72 0.19
C THR A 401 42.58 -21.07 -0.08
N GLY A 402 43.18 -20.47 0.94
CA GLY A 402 44.53 -19.92 0.86
C GLY A 402 45.59 -21.02 0.81
N GLY A 403 46.69 -20.73 0.11
CA GLY A 403 47.86 -21.60 0.03
C GLY A 403 48.56 -21.73 1.37
N SER A 404 49.02 -22.94 1.67
CA SER A 404 49.79 -23.22 2.89
C SER A 404 51.23 -22.75 2.77
N SER A 405 51.90 -22.50 3.90
CA SER A 405 53.34 -22.30 4.00
C SER A 405 53.87 -23.00 5.25
N ALA A 406 55.16 -23.38 5.21
CA ALA A 406 55.87 -23.88 6.38
C ALA A 406 56.22 -22.75 7.37
N GLY A 407 56.21 -21.49 6.93
CA GLY A 407 56.55 -20.31 7.71
C GLY A 407 55.36 -19.72 8.49
N ILE A 408 55.65 -19.06 9.62
CA ILE A 408 54.66 -18.54 10.58
C ILE A 408 53.75 -17.42 10.05
N ASN A 409 54.15 -16.68 9.01
CA ASN A 409 53.38 -15.60 8.37
C ASN A 409 53.11 -15.88 6.87
N GLY A 410 53.32 -17.12 6.44
CA GLY A 410 53.31 -17.47 5.03
C GLY A 410 51.97 -17.96 4.51
N LEU A 411 50.87 -17.93 5.25
CA LEU A 411 49.59 -18.42 4.73
C LEU A 411 48.99 -17.41 3.73
N GLY A 412 48.45 -17.92 2.62
CA GLY A 412 47.67 -17.10 1.70
C GLY A 412 46.25 -16.82 2.23
N ALA A 413 45.67 -15.71 1.77
CA ALA A 413 44.30 -15.32 2.10
C ALA A 413 43.26 -16.15 1.33
N ALA A 414 42.02 -16.17 1.84
CA ALA A 414 40.86 -16.73 1.17
C ALA A 414 39.71 -15.72 1.22
N ASP A 415 39.20 -15.28 0.07
CA ASP A 415 38.11 -14.29 0.02
C ASP A 415 37.17 -14.47 -1.18
N GLY A 416 35.87 -14.21 -0.99
CA GLY A 416 34.83 -14.32 -2.01
C GLY A 416 34.56 -15.76 -2.49
N ASN A 417 33.73 -16.53 -1.76
CA ASN A 417 33.33 -17.88 -2.19
C ASN A 417 32.66 -17.88 -3.56
N ASP A 418 31.71 -16.97 -3.78
CA ASP A 418 30.93 -16.91 -5.01
C ASP A 418 31.54 -15.92 -6.01
N LEU A 419 31.77 -14.69 -5.55
CA LEU A 419 32.23 -13.58 -6.37
C LEU A 419 33.36 -12.83 -5.67
N PHE A 420 34.40 -12.52 -6.42
CA PHE A 420 35.47 -11.60 -6.04
C PHE A 420 35.55 -10.49 -7.10
N LEU A 421 35.47 -9.24 -6.66
CA LEU A 421 35.56 -8.05 -7.51
C LEU A 421 36.79 -7.26 -7.07
N MET A 422 37.67 -6.89 -7.99
CA MET A 422 38.72 -5.91 -7.71
C MET A 422 38.19 -4.48 -7.84
N SER A 423 38.85 -3.54 -7.17
CA SER A 423 38.59 -2.10 -7.23
C SER A 423 38.73 -1.60 -8.67
N GLY A 424 37.86 -0.69 -9.09
CA GLY A 424 37.78 -0.21 -10.48
C GLY A 424 36.99 -1.13 -11.42
N THR A 425 36.25 -2.11 -10.87
CA THR A 425 35.25 -2.88 -11.63
C THR A 425 33.89 -2.20 -11.58
N SER A 426 33.12 -2.40 -12.66
CA SER A 426 31.70 -2.01 -12.72
C SER A 426 30.84 -3.27 -12.82
N THR A 427 29.91 -3.43 -11.89
CA THR A 427 29.05 -4.62 -11.77
C THR A 427 27.58 -4.23 -11.87
N THR A 428 26.89 -4.77 -12.87
CA THR A 428 25.44 -4.59 -13.04
C THR A 428 24.70 -5.87 -12.64
N PHE A 429 23.68 -5.73 -11.80
CA PHE A 429 22.73 -6.78 -11.46
C PHE A 429 21.39 -6.45 -12.13
N ASP A 430 21.04 -7.14 -13.21
CA ASP A 430 19.78 -6.97 -13.95
C ASP A 430 18.83 -8.14 -13.65
N ILE A 431 18.18 -8.07 -12.49
CA ILE A 431 17.38 -9.19 -11.98
C ILE A 431 15.94 -9.03 -12.43
N ALA A 432 15.39 -10.04 -13.12
CA ALA A 432 14.02 -10.02 -13.62
C ALA A 432 12.95 -10.09 -12.51
N ALA A 433 11.74 -9.64 -12.83
CA ALA A 433 10.60 -9.62 -11.92
C ALA A 433 10.34 -11.00 -11.28
N GLY A 434 10.12 -11.01 -9.97
CA GLY A 434 9.84 -12.23 -9.20
C GLY A 434 11.06 -13.10 -8.88
N GLN A 435 12.27 -12.71 -9.30
CA GLN A 435 13.50 -13.40 -8.95
C GLN A 435 14.29 -12.66 -7.88
N THR A 436 15.07 -13.43 -7.11
CA THR A 436 15.97 -12.92 -6.08
C THR A 436 17.35 -13.52 -6.24
N LEU A 437 18.37 -12.67 -6.40
CA LEU A 437 19.77 -13.06 -6.26
C LEU A 437 20.25 -12.70 -4.86
N SER A 438 20.81 -13.67 -4.13
CA SER A 438 21.25 -13.48 -2.75
C SER A 438 22.72 -13.86 -2.58
N PHE A 439 23.49 -12.96 -1.97
CA PHE A 439 24.83 -13.24 -1.47
C PHE A 439 24.77 -13.36 0.05
N ALA A 440 24.75 -14.62 0.51
CA ALA A 440 24.74 -14.94 1.94
C ALA A 440 26.11 -14.73 2.59
N GLN A 441 27.19 -14.85 1.81
CA GLN A 441 28.55 -14.54 2.22
C GLN A 441 29.00 -13.21 1.59
N PRO A 442 30.01 -12.53 2.15
CA PRO A 442 30.59 -11.34 1.53
C PRO A 442 31.08 -11.62 0.11
N ILE A 443 30.81 -10.67 -0.79
CA ILE A 443 31.54 -10.56 -2.05
C ILE A 443 32.98 -10.15 -1.69
N GLY A 444 33.98 -10.85 -2.24
CA GLY A 444 35.38 -10.62 -1.93
C GLY A 444 35.96 -9.42 -2.68
N ASN A 445 36.92 -8.74 -2.06
CA ASN A 445 37.64 -7.59 -2.64
C ASN A 445 39.01 -7.38 -2.00
N ASN A 446 39.61 -8.39 -1.37
CA ASN A 446 40.93 -8.24 -0.74
C ASN A 446 42.05 -7.94 -1.76
N ASP A 447 42.15 -6.69 -2.20
CA ASP A 447 42.97 -6.25 -3.32
C ASP A 447 43.96 -5.14 -3.00
N GLY A 448 43.96 -4.69 -1.74
CA GLY A 448 44.87 -3.68 -1.22
C GLY A 448 44.40 -2.25 -1.36
N ASN A 449 43.62 -1.94 -2.40
CA ASN A 449 42.94 -0.66 -2.50
C ASN A 449 41.67 -0.69 -1.64
N ASN A 450 40.98 -1.84 -1.59
CA ASN A 450 39.81 -2.13 -0.77
C ASN A 450 38.73 -1.04 -0.83
N PHE A 451 38.63 -0.33 -1.96
CA PHE A 451 37.65 0.73 -2.24
C PHE A 451 37.66 1.11 -3.73
N GLY A 452 36.49 1.20 -4.35
CA GLY A 452 36.35 1.67 -5.74
C GLY A 452 35.56 0.75 -6.67
N VAL A 453 34.77 -0.18 -6.13
CA VAL A 453 33.83 -0.96 -6.95
C VAL A 453 32.51 -0.22 -7.10
N GLU A 454 31.97 -0.24 -8.31
CA GLU A 454 30.66 0.36 -8.64
C GLU A 454 29.61 -0.74 -8.81
N LEU A 455 28.47 -0.59 -8.14
CA LEU A 455 27.34 -1.52 -8.23
C LEU A 455 26.11 -0.81 -8.83
N THR A 456 25.49 -1.43 -9.83
CA THR A 456 24.20 -0.96 -10.38
C THR A 456 23.18 -2.08 -10.25
N LYS A 457 22.08 -1.80 -9.54
CA LYS A 457 20.92 -2.70 -9.47
C LYS A 457 19.83 -2.19 -10.41
N THR A 458 19.51 -3.00 -11.42
CA THR A 458 18.42 -2.77 -12.38
C THR A 458 17.55 -4.03 -12.50
N GLY A 459 16.54 -3.98 -13.35
CA GLY A 459 15.51 -5.01 -13.45
C GLY A 459 14.56 -5.04 -12.24
N ALA A 460 13.33 -5.50 -12.43
CA ALA A 460 12.27 -5.41 -11.42
C ALA A 460 12.40 -6.40 -10.23
N GLY A 461 13.37 -7.31 -10.27
CA GLY A 461 13.61 -8.30 -9.21
C GLY A 461 14.46 -7.77 -8.05
N THR A 462 14.91 -8.70 -7.20
CA THR A 462 15.58 -8.39 -5.92
C THR A 462 17.04 -8.82 -5.90
N LEU A 463 17.92 -7.96 -5.40
CA LEU A 463 19.29 -8.30 -4.99
C LEU A 463 19.38 -8.21 -3.46
N SER A 464 19.88 -9.25 -2.81
CA SER A 464 20.09 -9.27 -1.35
C SER A 464 21.56 -9.43 -1.00
N LEU A 465 22.08 -8.49 -0.21
CA LEU A 465 23.45 -8.45 0.29
C LEU A 465 23.43 -8.59 1.81
N SER A 466 23.84 -9.76 2.31
CA SER A 466 23.89 -10.05 3.76
C SER A 466 25.29 -9.92 4.36
N GLY A 467 26.34 -9.99 3.53
CA GLY A 467 27.72 -9.79 3.95
C GLY A 467 28.15 -8.32 4.02
N ALA A 468 29.39 -8.08 4.47
CA ALA A 468 29.98 -6.74 4.45
C ALA A 468 30.66 -6.45 3.11
N SER A 469 30.39 -5.27 2.55
CA SER A 469 30.94 -4.76 1.30
C SER A 469 31.49 -3.33 1.49
N PRO A 470 32.48 -3.13 2.38
CA PRO A 470 33.01 -1.80 2.71
C PRO A 470 33.78 -1.11 1.56
N TRP A 471 34.08 -1.88 0.53
CA TRP A 471 34.89 -1.49 -0.62
C TRP A 471 34.07 -0.92 -1.79
N VAL A 472 32.74 -0.97 -1.68
CA VAL A 472 31.85 -0.39 -2.70
C VAL A 472 31.89 1.13 -2.58
N SER A 473 32.31 1.82 -3.64
CA SER A 473 32.37 3.28 -3.66
C SER A 473 31.03 3.89 -4.07
N THR A 474 30.37 3.30 -5.04
CA THR A 474 29.12 3.82 -5.59
C THR A 474 28.12 2.69 -5.73
N THR A 475 26.87 2.97 -5.41
CA THR A 475 25.75 2.07 -5.68
C THR A 475 24.59 2.87 -6.25
N SER A 476 24.04 2.39 -7.36
CA SER A 476 22.80 2.91 -7.94
C SER A 476 21.73 1.84 -7.92
N VAL A 477 20.55 2.17 -7.40
CA VAL A 477 19.36 1.31 -7.46
C VAL A 477 18.40 1.94 -8.45
N ASP A 478 18.55 1.56 -9.72
CA ASP A 478 17.79 2.14 -10.83
C ASP A 478 16.38 1.54 -10.91
N GLN A 479 16.26 0.23 -10.66
CA GLN A 479 15.00 -0.53 -10.69
C GLN A 479 14.99 -1.72 -9.72
N GLY A 480 13.79 -2.11 -9.29
CA GLY A 480 13.57 -3.27 -8.42
C GLY A 480 14.08 -3.04 -7.00
N THR A 481 14.41 -4.10 -6.28
CA THR A 481 14.76 -4.00 -4.85
C THR A 481 16.22 -4.38 -4.57
N LEU A 482 16.92 -3.53 -3.82
CA LEU A 482 18.17 -3.87 -3.14
C LEU A 482 17.89 -4.06 -1.65
N ILE A 483 18.11 -5.26 -1.12
CA ILE A 483 18.02 -5.58 0.31
C ILE A 483 19.44 -5.56 0.89
N VAL A 484 19.71 -4.66 1.83
CA VAL A 484 20.97 -4.59 2.57
C VAL A 484 20.75 -5.08 4.00
N ASN A 485 21.28 -6.26 4.32
CA ASN A 485 21.25 -6.84 5.68
C ASN A 485 22.62 -6.86 6.35
N GLY A 486 23.69 -6.73 5.57
CA GLY A 486 25.05 -6.52 6.07
C GLY A 486 25.44 -5.05 6.10
N THR A 487 26.68 -4.75 5.69
CA THR A 487 27.19 -3.38 5.56
C THR A 487 27.51 -3.08 4.11
N LEU A 488 27.01 -1.97 3.56
CA LEU A 488 27.30 -1.52 2.20
C LEU A 488 28.07 -0.19 2.23
N GLY A 489 29.25 -0.17 1.60
CA GLY A 489 30.10 1.01 1.49
C GLY A 489 30.94 1.34 2.72
N ALA A 490 31.68 2.45 2.65
CA ALA A 490 32.53 2.99 3.71
C ALA A 490 32.27 4.48 3.96
N PHE A 491 32.53 4.89 5.20
CA PHE A 491 32.54 6.30 5.60
C PHE A 491 33.76 6.60 6.48
N ASP A 492 34.90 6.83 5.84
CA ASP A 492 36.16 7.21 6.50
C ASP A 492 36.67 8.55 5.98
N LEU A 493 36.48 9.59 6.80
CA LEU A 493 36.90 10.96 6.52
C LEU A 493 38.43 11.12 6.51
N MET A 494 39.18 10.26 7.21
CA MET A 494 40.65 10.37 7.28
C MET A 494 41.31 9.89 6.00
N SER A 495 40.81 8.79 5.44
CA SER A 495 41.30 8.24 4.16
C SER A 495 40.59 8.84 2.95
N GLY A 496 39.51 9.60 3.14
CA GLY A 496 38.68 10.16 2.05
C GLY A 496 37.79 9.13 1.36
N ARG A 497 37.65 7.93 1.93
CA ARG A 497 36.81 6.85 1.41
C ARG A 497 35.37 7.05 1.85
N ILE A 498 34.59 7.69 1.00
CA ILE A 498 33.18 8.00 1.27
C ILE A 498 32.35 7.41 0.13
N SER A 499 31.47 6.47 0.48
CA SER A 499 30.56 5.88 -0.49
C SER A 499 29.34 6.76 -0.76
N SER A 500 28.71 6.53 -1.90
CA SER A 500 27.38 7.09 -2.23
C SER A 500 26.44 6.00 -2.72
N LEU A 501 25.25 5.94 -2.14
CA LEU A 501 24.12 5.10 -2.56
C LEU A 501 22.98 6.01 -3.05
N GLU A 502 22.62 5.88 -4.32
CA GLU A 502 21.45 6.55 -4.90
C GLU A 502 20.34 5.51 -5.12
N VAL A 503 19.14 5.81 -4.64
CA VAL A 503 17.92 5.08 -4.99
C VAL A 503 17.16 5.93 -5.99
N SER A 504 17.11 5.53 -7.26
CA SER A 504 16.39 6.27 -8.30
C SER A 504 14.88 6.01 -8.25
N GLU A 505 14.08 6.77 -8.99
CA GLU A 505 12.59 6.76 -8.99
C GLU A 505 11.94 5.37 -8.96
N PHE A 506 12.47 4.40 -9.70
CA PHE A 506 11.93 3.04 -9.80
C PHE A 506 12.66 2.00 -8.93
N GLY A 507 13.65 2.45 -8.16
CA GLY A 507 14.41 1.64 -7.23
C GLY A 507 13.76 1.58 -5.85
N THR A 508 14.00 0.49 -5.13
CA THR A 508 13.66 0.33 -3.73
C THR A 508 14.87 -0.14 -2.95
N LEU A 509 15.21 0.55 -1.87
CA LEU A 509 16.16 0.07 -0.87
C LEU A 509 15.40 -0.48 0.34
N ALA A 510 15.79 -1.68 0.76
CA ALA A 510 15.21 -2.40 1.87
C ALA A 510 16.29 -3.08 2.72
N GLY A 511 15.89 -3.79 3.76
CA GLY A 511 16.75 -4.54 4.68
C GLY A 511 16.93 -3.87 6.04
N THR A 512 17.72 -4.51 6.89
CA THR A 512 17.96 -4.07 8.29
C THR A 512 19.44 -3.79 8.58
N GLY A 513 20.26 -3.67 7.53
CA GLY A 513 21.70 -3.52 7.61
C GLY A 513 22.17 -2.08 7.84
N THR A 514 23.41 -1.83 7.42
CA THR A 514 24.05 -0.51 7.48
C THR A 514 24.48 -0.06 6.09
N VAL A 515 24.02 1.12 5.67
CA VAL A 515 24.58 1.88 4.55
C VAL A 515 25.58 2.87 5.10
N GLN A 516 26.80 2.89 4.56
CA GLN A 516 27.81 3.88 4.92
C GLN A 516 27.92 4.95 3.83
N GLY A 517 28.12 6.20 4.23
CA GLY A 517 28.30 7.32 3.32
C GLY A 517 27.02 8.09 3.03
N TYR A 518 26.93 8.66 1.83
CA TYR A 518 25.76 9.42 1.40
C TYR A 518 24.66 8.46 0.92
N LEU A 519 23.45 8.63 1.45
CA LEU A 519 22.25 7.95 0.96
C LEU A 519 21.27 8.98 0.41
N ASP A 520 21.12 8.99 -0.91
CA ASP A 520 20.19 9.85 -1.62
C ASP A 520 18.98 9.04 -2.10
N ASN A 521 17.78 9.37 -1.64
CA ASN A 521 16.54 8.68 -1.97
C ASN A 521 15.66 9.49 -2.93
N TYR A 522 15.57 9.06 -4.18
CA TYR A 522 14.60 9.54 -5.17
C TYR A 522 13.55 8.47 -5.53
N GLY A 523 13.69 7.25 -5.03
CA GLY A 523 12.77 6.12 -5.23
C GLY A 523 12.01 5.78 -3.95
N ARG A 524 12.13 4.52 -3.48
CA ARG A 524 11.50 4.08 -2.23
C ARG A 524 12.53 3.54 -1.24
N ILE A 525 12.43 3.90 0.03
CA ILE A 525 13.10 3.20 1.13
C ILE A 525 12.03 2.52 1.98
N SER A 526 12.19 1.22 2.24
CA SER A 526 11.30 0.41 3.07
C SER A 526 12.17 -0.48 3.96
N PRO A 527 12.54 -0.03 5.17
CA PRO A 527 13.28 -0.86 6.12
C PRO A 527 12.56 -2.21 6.34
N GLY A 528 13.32 -3.27 6.64
CA GLY A 528 12.78 -4.64 6.67
C GLY A 528 12.98 -5.42 5.37
N ASN A 529 12.76 -6.73 5.39
CA ASN A 529 13.12 -7.61 4.25
C ASN A 529 11.96 -7.85 3.27
N ALA A 530 10.74 -7.62 3.71
CA ALA A 530 9.54 -7.71 2.90
C ALA A 530 8.55 -6.62 3.32
N PRO A 531 7.63 -6.22 2.44
CA PRO A 531 6.63 -5.22 2.79
C PRO A 531 5.76 -5.70 3.96
N GLY A 532 5.67 -4.91 5.03
CA GLY A 532 5.04 -5.27 6.29
C GLY A 532 6.02 -5.73 7.37
N ASP A 533 7.28 -6.01 7.06
CA ASP A 533 8.29 -6.37 8.07
C ASP A 533 8.78 -5.13 8.79
N ILE A 534 8.69 -5.10 10.12
CA ILE A 534 9.26 -4.00 10.89
C ILE A 534 10.79 -4.16 11.00
N GLY A 535 11.53 -3.17 10.50
CA GLY A 535 12.98 -3.16 10.45
C GLY A 535 13.64 -1.81 10.73
N THR A 536 14.93 -1.84 11.05
CA THR A 536 15.75 -0.63 11.21
C THR A 536 16.86 -0.62 10.18
N LEU A 537 16.88 0.39 9.31
CA LEU A 537 17.96 0.64 8.36
C LEU A 537 18.92 1.68 8.96
N ASN A 538 20.19 1.33 9.10
CA ASN A 538 21.20 2.23 9.65
C ASN A 538 21.91 2.98 8.53
N VAL A 539 22.07 4.30 8.69
CA VAL A 539 22.83 5.15 7.77
C VAL A 539 24.01 5.75 8.54
N ASN A 540 25.19 5.16 8.40
CA ASN A 540 26.43 5.72 8.94
C ASN A 540 26.99 6.77 7.97
N GLY A 541 26.30 7.91 7.94
CA GLY A 541 26.59 9.04 7.06
C GLY A 541 25.40 9.99 7.01
N VAL A 542 25.20 10.65 5.87
CA VAL A 542 24.15 11.65 5.67
C VAL A 542 23.02 11.05 4.84
N TYR A 543 21.79 11.31 5.26
CA TYR A 543 20.59 10.91 4.56
C TYR A 543 19.91 12.09 3.87
N MET A 544 19.57 11.93 2.60
CA MET A 544 18.84 12.91 1.80
C MET A 544 17.58 12.29 1.24
N GLN A 545 16.43 12.87 1.56
CA GLN A 545 15.15 12.57 0.90
C GLN A 545 14.97 13.54 -0.28
N GLY A 546 14.97 13.01 -1.50
CA GLY A 546 14.59 13.74 -2.70
C GLY A 546 13.08 13.98 -2.76
N SER A 547 12.65 14.99 -3.53
CA SER A 547 11.24 15.38 -3.66
C SER A 547 10.34 14.31 -4.31
N GLU A 548 10.93 13.38 -5.06
CA GLU A 548 10.23 12.24 -5.67
C GLU A 548 10.36 10.97 -4.82
N GLY A 549 11.23 10.99 -3.80
CA GLY A 549 11.48 9.84 -2.95
C GLY A 549 10.34 9.60 -1.96
N VAL A 550 10.07 8.34 -1.67
CA VAL A 550 9.11 7.86 -0.68
C VAL A 550 9.83 7.13 0.44
N TYR A 551 9.52 7.46 1.69
CA TYR A 551 9.80 6.59 2.83
C TYR A 551 8.55 5.75 3.12
N ASP A 552 8.62 4.43 2.91
CA ASP A 552 7.59 3.45 3.26
C ASP A 552 7.87 2.97 4.69
N VAL A 553 6.96 3.28 5.61
CA VAL A 553 7.07 2.95 7.03
C VAL A 553 5.98 1.95 7.43
N ASP A 554 6.38 0.76 7.83
CA ASP A 554 5.52 -0.25 8.42
C ASP A 554 5.33 0.02 9.93
N ILE A 555 4.09 -0.08 10.43
CA ILE A 555 3.76 0.10 11.87
C ILE A 555 2.84 -1.00 12.37
N ASN A 556 2.91 -1.31 13.68
CA ASN A 556 2.00 -2.25 14.31
C ASN A 556 1.32 -1.68 15.57
N ALA A 557 0.23 -2.33 15.99
CA ALA A 557 -0.52 -1.93 17.19
C ALA A 557 0.27 -2.08 18.51
N ALA A 558 1.41 -2.78 18.51
CA ALA A 558 2.30 -2.90 19.67
C ALA A 558 3.22 -1.67 19.86
N GLY A 559 3.12 -0.65 18.99
CA GLY A 559 3.93 0.56 19.07
C GLY A 559 5.30 0.44 18.39
N GLN A 560 5.52 -0.61 17.59
CA GLN A 560 6.73 -0.77 16.80
C GLN A 560 6.54 -0.17 15.41
N SER A 561 7.61 0.37 14.84
CA SER A 561 7.65 0.90 13.48
C SER A 561 8.97 0.61 12.81
N ASP A 562 8.98 0.70 11.49
CA ASP A 562 10.21 0.92 10.74
C ASP A 562 10.93 2.16 11.23
N GLN A 563 12.25 2.12 11.10
CA GLN A 563 13.11 3.23 11.46
C GLN A 563 14.28 3.37 10.48
N ILE A 564 14.52 4.59 10.02
CA ILE A 564 15.81 4.99 9.44
C ILE A 564 16.64 5.63 10.54
N ALA A 565 17.75 5.01 10.92
CA ALA A 565 18.64 5.47 11.98
C ALA A 565 19.91 6.09 11.37
N VAL A 566 19.97 7.42 11.32
CA VAL A 566 21.05 8.18 10.70
C VAL A 566 22.05 8.63 11.75
N THR A 567 23.33 8.33 11.54
CA THR A 567 24.41 8.69 12.49
C THR A 567 24.76 10.18 12.39
N TYR A 568 24.66 10.78 11.19
CA TYR A 568 24.91 12.21 10.98
C TYR A 568 23.60 13.00 10.82
N ALA A 569 23.50 13.83 9.77
CA ALA A 569 22.34 14.67 9.51
C ALA A 569 21.39 13.97 8.52
N ALA A 570 20.10 14.27 8.64
CA ALA A 570 19.11 13.96 7.61
C ALA A 570 18.46 15.25 7.10
N GLN A 571 18.31 15.35 5.77
CA GLN A 571 17.56 16.43 5.14
C GLN A 571 16.39 15.85 4.35
N LEU A 572 15.18 16.34 4.63
CA LEU A 572 13.95 15.80 4.06
C LEU A 572 13.51 16.47 2.74
N THR A 573 14.25 17.48 2.28
CA THR A 573 13.99 18.21 1.03
C THR A 573 15.27 18.39 0.22
N CYS A 574 15.18 18.37 -1.12
CA CYS A 574 16.31 18.60 -2.04
C CYS A 574 16.84 20.06 -2.07
N GLY A 575 16.33 20.97 -1.22
CA GLY A 575 16.57 22.42 -1.30
C GLY A 575 16.06 23.09 -2.60
N CYS A 576 15.37 22.35 -3.46
CA CYS A 576 14.94 22.75 -4.81
C CYS A 576 13.44 23.06 -4.94
N GLY A 577 12.69 22.93 -3.83
CA GLY A 577 11.26 23.26 -3.69
C GLY A 577 10.84 23.30 -2.22
N PRO A 578 9.60 23.71 -1.90
CA PRO A 578 9.08 23.72 -0.52
C PRO A 578 8.71 22.33 0.01
N ASP A 579 8.52 21.36 -0.88
CA ASP A 579 7.98 20.05 -0.54
C ASP A 579 9.12 19.02 -0.40
N GLY A 580 9.20 18.38 0.76
CA GLY A 580 10.05 17.22 0.99
C GLY A 580 9.50 15.96 0.30
N GLY A 581 10.26 14.87 0.28
CA GLY A 581 9.76 13.59 -0.23
C GLY A 581 8.59 13.04 0.60
N ASP A 582 7.80 12.15 0.01
CA ASP A 582 6.56 11.63 0.60
C ASP A 582 6.82 10.57 1.69
N LEU A 583 5.87 10.47 2.61
CA LEU A 583 5.80 9.40 3.61
C LEU A 583 4.60 8.50 3.31
N PHE A 584 4.84 7.21 3.15
CA PHE A 584 3.79 6.20 2.99
C PHE A 584 3.74 5.32 4.23
N VAL A 585 2.63 5.34 4.95
CA VAL A 585 2.45 4.57 6.19
C VAL A 585 1.64 3.31 5.91
N ARG A 586 2.17 2.16 6.30
CA ARG A 586 1.46 0.89 6.22
C ARG A 586 1.23 0.33 7.62
N ALA A 587 -0.04 0.27 7.99
CA ALA A 587 -0.46 -0.29 9.26
C ALA A 587 -0.76 -1.79 9.13
N GLN A 588 -0.10 -2.61 9.93
CA GLN A 588 -0.47 -4.01 10.12
C GLN A 588 -1.86 -4.12 10.80
N PRO A 589 -2.61 -5.21 10.58
CA PRO A 589 -3.88 -5.40 11.28
C PRO A 589 -3.72 -5.35 12.81
N GLY A 590 -4.51 -4.51 13.48
CA GLY A 590 -4.46 -4.38 14.94
C GLY A 590 -5.28 -3.22 15.49
N SER A 591 -5.37 -3.16 16.83
CA SER A 591 -6.05 -2.08 17.55
C SER A 591 -5.07 -0.97 17.93
N TYR A 592 -5.07 0.10 17.15
CA TYR A 592 -4.21 1.26 17.37
C TYR A 592 -4.74 2.16 18.51
N THR A 593 -3.82 2.90 19.14
CA THR A 593 -4.15 3.88 20.18
C THR A 593 -4.03 5.30 19.62
N ILE A 594 -5.03 6.15 19.88
CA ILE A 594 -4.99 7.57 19.45
C ILE A 594 -3.86 8.28 20.18
N GLY A 595 -3.10 9.09 19.44
CA GLY A 595 -1.91 9.77 19.95
C GLY A 595 -0.70 8.85 20.14
N GLN A 596 -0.79 7.56 19.76
CA GLN A 596 0.36 6.68 19.76
C GLN A 596 1.43 7.27 18.83
N ARG A 597 2.63 7.40 19.39
CA ARG A 597 3.79 7.99 18.72
C ARG A 597 4.78 6.89 18.35
N TYR A 598 5.24 6.89 17.10
CA TYR A 598 6.24 5.98 16.55
C TYR A 598 7.45 6.78 16.09
N THR A 599 8.64 6.39 16.53
CA THR A 599 9.88 7.04 16.09
C THR A 599 10.32 6.43 14.77
N ILE A 600 10.18 7.16 13.67
CA ILE A 600 10.36 6.63 12.31
C ILE A 600 11.69 7.07 11.67
N LEU A 601 12.29 8.14 12.17
CA LEU A 601 13.58 8.65 11.72
C LEU A 601 14.32 9.27 12.89
N THR A 602 15.59 8.95 13.05
CA THR A 602 16.46 9.51 14.09
C THR A 602 17.80 9.94 13.50
N THR A 603 18.36 11.03 13.99
CA THR A 603 19.62 11.63 13.51
C THR A 603 20.57 11.94 14.66
N GLY A 604 21.88 11.91 14.42
CA GLY A 604 22.90 12.29 15.42
C GLY A 604 23.31 13.76 15.36
N PHE A 605 23.19 14.42 14.20
CA PHE A 605 23.69 15.78 13.96
C PHE A 605 22.62 16.75 13.40
N GLY A 606 21.35 16.37 13.48
CA GLY A 606 20.22 17.25 13.19
C GLY A 606 19.31 16.72 12.09
N LEU A 607 18.02 17.00 12.24
CA LEU A 607 16.98 16.78 11.25
C LEU A 607 16.54 18.11 10.64
N PHE A 608 16.60 18.19 9.31
CA PHE A 608 16.26 19.40 8.56
C PHE A 608 15.08 19.14 7.62
N ASP A 609 14.20 20.13 7.53
CA ASP A 609 12.96 20.10 6.74
C ASP A 609 11.95 19.04 7.22
N THR A 610 10.84 18.86 6.50
CA THR A 610 9.74 17.94 6.84
C THR A 610 9.36 17.10 5.63
N PHE A 611 8.77 15.92 5.85
CA PHE A 611 8.15 15.14 4.77
C PHE A 611 7.07 15.94 4.03
N GLY A 612 6.87 15.60 2.75
CA GLY A 612 5.85 16.15 1.87
C GLY A 612 4.46 15.60 2.18
N GLN A 613 3.87 14.83 1.25
CA GLN A 613 2.57 14.21 1.47
C GLN A 613 2.67 12.98 2.38
N ILE A 614 1.67 12.81 3.24
CA ILE A 614 1.52 11.62 4.07
C ILE A 614 0.34 10.81 3.51
N THR A 615 0.62 9.59 3.10
CA THR A 615 -0.39 8.64 2.62
C THR A 615 -0.40 7.43 3.55
N THR A 616 -1.56 6.77 3.66
CA THR A 616 -1.74 5.68 4.62
C THR A 616 -2.46 4.50 3.98
N SER A 617 -2.14 3.29 4.42
CA SER A 617 -2.80 2.05 4.07
C SER A 617 -2.93 1.16 5.31
N GLY A 618 -4.03 0.42 5.43
CA GLY A 618 -4.27 -0.50 6.55
C GLY A 618 -4.71 0.14 7.87
N LEU A 619 -4.81 1.48 7.95
CA LEU A 619 -5.36 2.16 9.12
C LEU A 619 -6.89 1.96 9.20
N PRO A 620 -7.49 1.95 10.41
CA PRO A 620 -8.94 1.90 10.56
C PRO A 620 -9.63 3.14 9.95
N TYR A 621 -10.92 3.04 9.63
CA TYR A 621 -11.66 4.16 9.02
C TYR A 621 -11.61 5.43 9.88
N PHE A 622 -11.45 6.58 9.22
CA PHE A 622 -11.37 7.91 9.83
C PHE A 622 -10.10 8.17 10.67
N TRP A 623 -9.18 7.21 10.72
CA TRP A 623 -7.85 7.44 11.26
C TRP A 623 -6.99 8.16 10.24
N THR A 624 -6.20 9.09 10.74
CA THR A 624 -5.23 9.85 9.96
C THR A 624 -3.87 9.76 10.63
N ALA A 625 -2.83 10.04 9.86
CA ALA A 625 -1.47 10.07 10.37
C ALA A 625 -0.88 11.46 10.16
N SER A 626 -0.18 11.95 11.17
CA SER A 626 0.60 13.19 11.12
C SER A 626 2.02 12.93 11.58
N VAL A 627 2.95 13.83 11.28
CA VAL A 627 4.33 13.73 11.78
C VAL A 627 4.65 14.91 12.68
N GLU A 628 5.15 14.62 13.87
CA GLU A 628 5.76 15.59 14.77
C GLU A 628 7.28 15.54 14.64
N TYR A 629 7.94 16.68 14.84
CA TYR A 629 9.39 16.80 14.68
C TYR A 629 10.02 17.41 15.92
N ASP A 630 11.20 16.92 16.28
CA ASP A 630 12.15 17.63 17.14
C ASP A 630 13.48 17.87 16.40
N ALA A 631 14.50 18.38 17.09
CA ALA A 631 15.79 18.70 16.47
C ALA A 631 16.51 17.49 15.85
N PHE A 632 16.17 16.28 16.26
CA PHE A 632 16.88 15.05 15.90
C PHE A 632 16.00 13.95 15.33
N ASN A 633 14.67 14.01 15.51
CA ASN A 633 13.78 12.89 15.24
C ASN A 633 12.48 13.33 14.56
N ALA A 634 11.95 12.43 13.71
CA ALA A 634 10.59 12.50 13.19
C ALA A 634 9.73 11.40 13.83
N TYR A 635 8.53 11.77 14.25
CA TYR A 635 7.62 10.88 14.94
C TYR A 635 6.27 10.83 14.23
N LEU A 636 5.87 9.64 13.79
CA LEU A 636 4.53 9.41 13.29
C LEU A 636 3.56 9.36 14.47
N VAL A 637 2.48 10.14 14.37
CA VAL A 637 1.41 10.18 15.37
C VAL A 637 0.10 9.83 14.68
N LEU A 638 -0.61 8.87 15.27
CA LEU A 638 -1.92 8.46 14.78
C LEU A 638 -3.03 9.29 15.43
N ASN A 639 -3.90 9.84 14.59
CA ASN A 639 -5.07 10.61 15.00
C ASN A 639 -6.35 9.90 14.56
N ASN A 640 -7.47 10.33 15.12
CA ASN A 640 -8.80 9.92 14.67
C ASN A 640 -9.64 11.19 14.54
N ASP A 641 -9.81 11.64 13.29
CA ASP A 641 -10.62 12.83 13.00
C ASP A 641 -12.12 12.55 13.16
N GLY A 642 -12.50 11.26 13.20
CA GLY A 642 -13.85 10.81 13.49
C GLY A 642 -14.91 11.36 12.53
N LEU A 643 -16.15 11.43 13.02
CA LEU A 643 -17.29 11.96 12.30
C LEU A 643 -17.95 13.17 12.98
N THR A 644 -17.67 13.41 14.26
CA THR A 644 -18.25 14.53 15.02
C THR A 644 -17.93 15.91 14.46
N PRO A 645 -16.73 16.22 13.92
CA PRO A 645 -16.46 17.55 13.36
C PRO A 645 -17.32 17.90 12.15
N TYR A 646 -17.83 16.89 11.44
CA TYR A 646 -18.67 17.08 10.26
C TYR A 646 -20.16 17.19 10.61
N ALA A 647 -20.57 16.76 11.80
CA ALA A 647 -21.97 16.73 12.23
C ALA A 647 -22.46 18.12 12.67
N GLN A 648 -23.55 18.60 12.06
CA GLN A 648 -24.12 19.92 12.35
C GLN A 648 -25.47 19.85 13.08
N THR A 649 -26.31 18.87 12.75
CA THR A 649 -27.64 18.71 13.38
C THR A 649 -27.58 17.81 14.62
N ARG A 650 -28.61 17.88 15.48
CA ARG A 650 -28.68 17.00 16.68
C ARG A 650 -28.68 15.53 16.28
N ASN A 651 -29.44 15.19 15.24
CA ASN A 651 -29.50 13.83 14.70
C ASN A 651 -28.13 13.40 14.14
N GLN A 652 -27.42 14.26 13.40
CA GLN A 652 -26.09 13.95 12.88
C GLN A 652 -25.07 13.72 14.00
N ILE A 653 -25.08 14.57 15.05
CA ILE A 653 -24.13 14.46 16.18
C ILE A 653 -24.37 13.14 16.94
N SER A 654 -25.63 12.83 17.24
CA SER A 654 -25.99 11.60 17.96
C SER A 654 -25.64 10.35 17.15
N THR A 655 -25.89 10.38 15.83
CA THR A 655 -25.55 9.28 14.92
C THR A 655 -24.04 9.13 14.74
N ALA A 656 -23.30 10.24 14.59
CA ALA A 656 -21.84 10.23 14.44
C ALA A 656 -21.16 9.62 15.67
N ALA A 657 -21.63 9.98 16.88
CA ALA A 657 -21.14 9.39 18.12
C ALA A 657 -21.40 7.88 18.19
N ALA A 658 -22.60 7.43 17.77
CA ALA A 658 -22.93 6.01 17.72
C ALA A 658 -22.09 5.23 16.70
N VAL A 659 -21.82 5.82 15.52
CA VAL A 659 -20.95 5.25 14.48
C VAL A 659 -19.50 5.15 14.96
N MET A 660 -19.00 6.13 15.72
CA MET A 660 -17.63 6.05 16.24
C MET A 660 -17.48 5.05 17.40
N ASN A 661 -18.55 4.79 18.15
CA ASN A 661 -18.53 3.82 19.25
C ASN A 661 -18.72 2.36 18.79
N THR A 662 -18.94 2.13 17.49
CA THR A 662 -19.17 0.81 16.90
C THR A 662 -17.89 0.13 16.38
N ALA A 663 -16.73 0.55 16.91
CA ALA A 663 -15.37 0.36 16.40
C ALA A 663 -14.86 -1.09 16.20
N THR A 664 -15.67 -2.13 16.43
CA THR A 664 -15.28 -3.53 16.19
C THR A 664 -16.48 -4.36 15.74
N THR A 665 -16.75 -4.36 14.43
CA THR A 665 -17.73 -5.26 13.83
C THR A 665 -17.09 -6.03 12.68
N THR A 666 -17.46 -7.30 12.55
CA THR A 666 -17.07 -8.16 11.42
C THR A 666 -18.16 -8.21 10.34
N ASP A 667 -19.22 -7.41 10.49
CA ASP A 667 -20.35 -7.37 9.55
C ASP A 667 -19.93 -6.69 8.22
N PRO A 668 -19.97 -7.41 7.08
CA PRO A 668 -19.53 -6.87 5.79
C PRO A 668 -20.36 -5.68 5.27
N LEU A 669 -21.64 -5.58 5.65
CA LEU A 669 -22.48 -4.47 5.21
C LEU A 669 -22.19 -3.20 6.00
N LEU A 670 -21.90 -3.33 7.30
CA LEU A 670 -21.48 -2.21 8.13
C LEU A 670 -20.08 -1.70 7.73
N ASP A 671 -19.16 -2.62 7.40
CA ASP A 671 -17.84 -2.29 6.83
C ASP A 671 -17.97 -1.53 5.50
N SER A 672 -18.84 -1.99 4.60
CA SER A 672 -19.12 -1.29 3.33
C SER A 672 -19.68 0.12 3.53
N VAL A 673 -20.54 0.33 4.53
CA VAL A 673 -21.08 1.66 4.86
C VAL A 673 -19.95 2.58 5.33
N TYR A 674 -19.09 2.13 6.26
CA TYR A 674 -17.97 2.93 6.76
C TYR A 674 -16.90 3.21 5.72
N SER A 675 -16.56 2.22 4.91
CA SER A 675 -15.66 2.37 3.77
C SER A 675 -16.15 3.48 2.83
N SER A 676 -17.44 3.44 2.46
CA SER A 676 -18.02 4.46 1.58
C SER A 676 -17.96 5.86 2.19
N MET A 677 -18.14 5.99 3.50
CA MET A 677 -18.14 7.29 4.20
C MET A 677 -16.74 7.88 4.37
N SER A 678 -15.70 7.05 4.50
CA SER A 678 -14.33 7.53 4.75
C SER A 678 -13.80 8.39 3.58
N GLY A 679 -14.13 8.03 2.34
CA GLY A 679 -13.74 8.75 1.12
C GLY A 679 -14.65 9.92 0.71
N MET A 680 -15.72 10.23 1.44
CA MET A 680 -16.65 11.30 1.09
C MET A 680 -16.15 12.70 1.48
N THR A 681 -16.63 13.73 0.79
CA THR A 681 -16.49 15.13 1.21
C THR A 681 -17.22 15.39 2.53
N ALA A 682 -16.95 16.53 3.19
CA ALA A 682 -17.65 16.92 4.42
C ALA A 682 -19.19 16.89 4.26
N ASP A 683 -19.70 17.44 3.16
CA ASP A 683 -21.13 17.43 2.82
C ASP A 683 -21.66 16.00 2.59
N GLY A 684 -20.85 15.13 1.95
CA GLY A 684 -21.19 13.73 1.76
C GLY A 684 -21.30 12.96 3.08
N LYS A 685 -20.37 13.20 4.02
CA LYS A 685 -20.39 12.61 5.37
C LYS A 685 -21.64 13.06 6.15
N GLN A 686 -22.03 14.33 6.04
CA GLN A 686 -23.27 14.85 6.65
C GLN A 686 -24.51 14.14 6.12
N ALA A 687 -24.63 14.01 4.79
CA ALA A 687 -25.75 13.32 4.17
C ALA A 687 -25.82 11.84 4.58
N ALA A 688 -24.67 11.17 4.70
CA ALA A 688 -24.57 9.79 5.16
C ALA A 688 -25.02 9.63 6.63
N LEU A 689 -24.60 10.54 7.52
CA LEU A 689 -25.05 10.55 8.92
C LEU A 689 -26.57 10.69 9.01
N ASP A 690 -27.18 11.54 8.19
CA ASP A 690 -28.63 11.67 8.15
C ASP A 690 -29.32 10.38 7.68
N GLN A 691 -28.77 9.69 6.68
CA GLN A 691 -29.27 8.41 6.19
C GLN A 691 -29.17 7.28 7.23
N LEU A 692 -28.28 7.40 8.22
CA LEU A 692 -28.13 6.43 9.32
C LEU A 692 -28.97 6.75 10.56
N SER A 693 -29.49 7.98 10.67
CA SER A 693 -30.07 8.51 11.92
C SER A 693 -31.40 7.89 12.41
N GLY A 694 -32.20 7.25 11.56
CA GLY A 694 -33.54 6.77 11.95
C GLY A 694 -34.62 7.85 12.07
N ASP A 695 -34.37 9.12 11.71
CA ASP A 695 -35.31 10.26 11.85
C ASP A 695 -36.71 10.08 11.23
N LEU A 696 -36.84 9.22 10.20
CA LEU A 696 -38.12 8.79 9.65
C LEU A 696 -39.09 8.28 10.73
N TYR A 697 -38.60 7.50 11.70
CA TYR A 697 -39.47 6.83 12.68
C TYR A 697 -40.20 7.83 13.58
N GLY A 698 -39.52 8.88 14.05
CA GLY A 698 -40.16 9.97 14.78
C GLY A 698 -41.09 10.80 13.88
N THR A 699 -40.74 10.94 12.60
CA THR A 699 -41.55 11.68 11.62
C THR A 699 -42.89 10.99 11.35
N LEU A 700 -42.94 9.66 11.41
CA LEU A 700 -44.18 8.91 11.27
C LEU A 700 -45.18 9.23 12.37
N ALA A 701 -44.73 9.49 13.61
CA ALA A 701 -45.61 9.92 14.68
C ALA A 701 -46.30 11.26 14.38
N SER A 702 -45.55 12.24 13.85
CA SER A 702 -46.09 13.53 13.41
C SER A 702 -47.18 13.35 12.35
N SER A 703 -46.97 12.46 11.37
CA SER A 703 -47.96 12.18 10.34
C SER A 703 -49.18 11.42 10.86
N GLY A 704 -49.00 10.41 11.73
CA GLY A 704 -50.09 9.61 12.31
C GLY A 704 -51.09 10.45 13.09
N ILE A 705 -50.61 11.43 13.86
CA ILE A 705 -51.46 12.40 14.57
C ILE A 705 -52.32 13.22 13.59
N GLN A 706 -51.78 13.61 12.43
CA GLN A 706 -52.55 14.33 11.40
C GLN A 706 -53.60 13.43 10.74
N GLY A 707 -53.26 12.16 10.46
CA GLY A 707 -54.20 11.17 9.93
C GLY A 707 -55.39 10.92 10.87
N THR A 708 -55.13 10.74 12.16
CA THR A 708 -56.17 10.57 13.18
C THR A 708 -56.99 11.84 13.39
N THR A 709 -56.38 13.02 13.28
CA THR A 709 -57.11 14.30 13.28
C THR A 709 -58.11 14.38 12.12
N ALA A 710 -57.72 13.95 10.92
CA ALA A 710 -58.62 13.93 9.75
C ALA A 710 -59.79 12.94 9.93
N TRP A 711 -59.52 11.76 10.49
CA TRP A 711 -60.56 10.77 10.79
C TRP A 711 -61.57 11.27 11.83
N LEU A 712 -61.09 11.86 12.93
CA LEU A 712 -61.95 12.49 13.96
C LEU A 712 -62.77 13.64 13.36
N GLY A 713 -62.18 14.44 12.47
CA GLY A 713 -62.87 15.49 11.72
C GLY A 713 -64.03 14.94 10.89
N ALA A 714 -63.81 13.86 10.15
CA ALA A 714 -64.84 13.20 9.35
C ALA A 714 -66.03 12.72 10.20
N ILE A 715 -65.81 12.28 11.44
CA ILE A 715 -66.88 11.95 12.40
C ILE A 715 -67.55 13.25 12.89
N GLY A 716 -66.76 14.21 13.37
CA GLY A 716 -67.25 15.46 13.96
C GLY A 716 -68.12 16.31 13.04
N ASP A 717 -67.82 16.36 11.73
CA ASP A 717 -68.60 17.10 10.73
C ASP A 717 -70.07 16.68 10.67
N ARG A 718 -70.37 15.43 11.03
CA ARG A 718 -71.72 14.87 11.07
C ARG A 718 -72.47 15.13 12.38
N LEU A 719 -71.72 15.36 13.46
CA LEU A 719 -72.26 15.54 14.80
C LEU A 719 -72.65 17.00 15.08
N ARG A 720 -72.11 17.94 14.30
CA ARG A 720 -72.47 19.36 14.40
C ARG A 720 -73.91 19.59 13.89
N PRO A 721 -74.77 20.27 14.67
CA PRO A 721 -76.13 20.55 14.24
C PRO A 721 -76.12 21.52 13.06
N ASN A 722 -76.49 21.03 11.87
CA ASN A 722 -76.77 21.86 10.71
C ASN A 722 -78.23 22.27 10.77
N GLY A 723 -78.53 23.47 11.25
CA GLY A 723 -79.88 23.98 11.59
C GLY A 723 -80.97 23.92 10.50
N ALA A 724 -80.75 23.29 9.36
CA ALA A 724 -81.75 23.02 8.32
C ALA A 724 -82.00 21.53 8.01
N MET A 725 -81.24 20.61 8.60
CA MET A 725 -81.39 19.18 8.37
C MET A 725 -82.20 18.48 9.48
N SER A 726 -82.29 19.08 10.68
CA SER A 726 -83.14 18.55 11.77
C SER A 726 -84.64 18.79 11.56
N THR A 727 -85.02 19.60 10.57
CA THR A 727 -86.41 19.93 10.23
C THR A 727 -86.98 19.12 9.06
N ALA A 728 -86.21 18.20 8.47
CA ALA A 728 -86.68 17.38 7.35
C ALA A 728 -87.42 16.10 7.78
N GLY A 729 -87.42 15.75 9.08
CA GLY A 729 -88.20 14.66 9.65
C GLY A 729 -89.48 15.18 10.32
N GLY A 730 -90.50 15.49 9.52
CA GLY A 730 -91.82 15.86 10.03
C GLY A 730 -92.54 16.90 9.16
N GLU A 731 -93.40 16.41 8.28
CA GLU A 731 -94.45 17.09 7.52
C GLU A 731 -94.38 18.63 7.43
N GLY A 732 -93.88 19.15 6.29
CA GLY A 732 -93.83 20.59 6.04
C GLY A 732 -93.55 21.00 4.60
N LEU A 733 -93.85 20.17 3.60
CA LEU A 733 -93.85 20.56 2.18
C LEU A 733 -95.27 20.90 1.71
N ALA A 734 -95.92 21.85 2.39
CA ALA A 734 -97.14 22.50 1.89
C ALA A 734 -97.39 23.81 2.65
N ARG A 735 -96.74 24.90 2.23
CA ARG A 735 -97.25 26.29 2.26
C ARG A 735 -96.14 27.26 1.88
N THR A 736 -95.98 27.46 0.58
CA THR A 736 -95.46 28.72 0.05
C THR A 736 -96.60 29.74 0.15
N GLN A 737 -96.45 30.82 0.93
CA GLN A 737 -96.90 32.19 0.58
C GLN A 737 -96.73 33.20 1.74
N ALA A 738 -96.19 34.36 1.36
CA ALA A 738 -96.38 35.71 1.92
C ALA A 738 -95.66 36.14 3.22
N LEU A 739 -94.45 36.67 3.01
CA LEU A 739 -93.89 37.90 3.59
C LEU A 739 -94.86 38.79 4.42
N ARG A 740 -94.51 39.09 5.69
CA ARG A 740 -94.60 40.44 6.31
C ARG A 740 -93.53 40.63 7.42
N PRO A 741 -93.08 41.87 7.70
CA PRO A 741 -91.82 42.17 8.37
C PRO A 741 -91.97 42.23 9.91
N ARG A 742 -90.96 41.74 10.64
CA ARG A 742 -90.84 41.94 12.09
C ARG A 742 -90.20 43.31 12.37
N ALA A 743 -90.90 44.10 13.19
CA ALA A 743 -90.52 45.45 13.61
C ALA A 743 -89.17 45.51 14.34
N ALA A 744 -88.54 46.70 14.25
CA ALA A 744 -87.20 47.04 14.72
C ALA A 744 -87.00 46.98 16.25
N PRO A 745 -85.77 46.77 16.75
CA PRO A 745 -85.45 46.76 18.18
C PRO A 745 -84.74 48.04 18.65
N ALA A 746 -84.97 48.44 19.91
CA ALA A 746 -84.00 49.14 20.78
C ALA A 746 -84.60 49.39 22.19
N PRO A 747 -83.80 49.63 23.27
CA PRO A 747 -82.35 49.46 23.40
C PRO A 747 -81.93 48.58 24.60
N ARG A 748 -80.64 48.26 24.58
CA ARG A 748 -79.86 47.50 25.56
C ARG A 748 -79.74 48.21 26.91
N THR A 749 -79.73 47.43 27.99
CA THR A 749 -78.92 47.74 29.18
C THR A 749 -78.03 46.54 29.50
N SER A 750 -76.74 46.82 29.53
CA SER A 750 -75.68 45.96 30.03
C SER A 750 -75.80 45.84 31.55
N ASN A 751 -75.46 44.69 32.11
CA ASN A 751 -74.76 44.58 33.39
C ASN A 751 -74.13 43.18 33.50
N LEU A 752 -72.79 43.15 33.55
CA LEU A 752 -72.01 42.08 34.18
C LEU A 752 -72.40 41.99 35.65
N HIS A 753 -72.45 40.80 36.25
CA HIS A 753 -72.04 40.61 37.65
C HIS A 753 -71.60 39.16 37.91
N PHE A 754 -70.44 39.02 38.56
CA PHE A 754 -69.89 37.80 39.14
C PHE A 754 -70.68 37.38 40.40
N ALA A 755 -70.51 36.11 40.76
CA ALA A 755 -71.13 35.39 41.87
C ALA A 755 -71.11 36.08 43.24
N SER A 756 -72.20 35.91 44.00
CA SER A 756 -72.17 35.57 45.43
C SER A 756 -73.55 35.16 45.96
N PHE A 757 -73.49 34.39 47.04
CA PHE A 757 -74.52 33.64 47.77
C PHE A 757 -75.64 34.45 48.46
N GLU A 758 -76.65 33.67 48.92
CA GLU A 758 -77.73 33.97 49.88
C GLU A 758 -78.84 34.90 49.35
N GLY A 759 -80.13 34.72 49.62
CA GLY A 759 -80.88 33.88 50.53
C GLY A 759 -82.30 34.47 50.55
N GLU A 760 -83.31 33.61 50.52
CA GLU A 760 -84.64 33.80 51.12
C GLU A 760 -85.57 34.94 50.67
N SER A 761 -86.77 34.53 50.20
CA SER A 761 -88.13 35.04 50.49
C SER A 761 -88.38 36.57 50.52
N ALA A 762 -89.38 37.15 49.85
CA ALA A 762 -90.80 36.81 50.00
C ALA A 762 -91.68 37.77 49.15
N ILE A 763 -92.90 37.30 48.83
CA ILE A 763 -94.20 38.04 48.80
C ILE A 763 -94.35 39.15 47.72
N ARG A 764 -95.05 38.86 46.61
CA ARG A 764 -96.51 39.04 46.37
C ARG A 764 -97.04 40.45 46.67
N THR A 765 -97.40 41.18 45.61
CA THR A 765 -98.69 41.89 45.54
C THR A 765 -99.28 41.72 44.14
N ILE A 766 -100.50 41.20 44.12
CA ILE A 766 -101.40 41.04 42.99
C ILE A 766 -102.17 42.35 42.86
N ASP A 767 -102.35 42.86 41.64
CA ASP A 767 -103.54 43.65 41.32
C ASP A 767 -104.11 43.20 39.97
N ALA A 768 -105.42 43.05 39.97
CA ALA A 768 -106.24 42.37 39.00
C ALA A 768 -107.15 43.38 38.28
N SER A 769 -107.39 43.17 36.99
CA SER A 769 -108.66 43.62 36.40
C SER A 769 -109.02 42.85 35.12
N SER A 770 -110.06 42.01 35.29
CA SER A 770 -111.17 41.72 34.37
C SER A 770 -110.93 41.08 32.99
N ASP A 771 -111.01 39.75 33.00
CA ASP A 771 -111.77 38.79 32.14
C ASP A 771 -112.88 39.34 31.18
N PRO A 772 -113.24 38.61 30.07
CA PRO A 772 -113.85 37.27 30.16
C PRO A 772 -113.42 36.17 29.15
N ILE A 773 -113.12 35.00 29.71
CA ILE A 773 -113.71 33.66 29.46
C ILE A 773 -114.21 33.32 28.03
N VAL A 774 -113.51 32.37 27.39
CA VAL A 774 -114.09 31.31 26.54
C VAL A 774 -113.53 29.96 27.05
N ASP A 775 -114.44 29.03 27.31
CA ASP A 775 -114.27 27.72 27.98
C ASP A 775 -113.70 26.62 27.01
N PRO A 776 -113.45 25.36 27.41
CA PRO A 776 -112.15 24.71 27.42
C PRO A 776 -112.15 23.41 26.58
N PHE A 777 -111.10 22.60 26.69
CA PHE A 777 -110.93 21.26 26.07
C PHE A 777 -110.67 21.23 24.56
N ASN A 778 -109.40 21.20 24.16
CA ASN A 778 -108.81 20.13 23.34
C ASN A 778 -107.32 20.42 23.03
N SER A 779 -106.39 19.72 23.68
CA SER A 779 -105.10 19.33 23.07
C SER A 779 -104.25 18.49 24.04
N SER A 780 -104.73 17.31 24.39
CA SER A 780 -103.85 16.21 24.81
C SER A 780 -103.51 15.36 23.58
N ALA A 781 -102.54 15.81 22.79
CA ALA A 781 -101.81 14.97 21.85
C ALA A 781 -100.36 14.84 22.32
N THR A 782 -100.12 13.85 23.18
CA THR A 782 -98.79 13.38 23.55
C THR A 782 -98.05 12.90 22.29
N ARG A 783 -97.09 13.68 21.78
CA ARG A 783 -96.07 13.18 20.84
C ARG A 783 -95.12 12.27 21.62
N ARG A 784 -95.13 10.97 21.33
CA ARG A 784 -93.98 10.10 21.62
C ARG A 784 -92.89 10.42 20.59
N PRO A 785 -91.62 10.67 20.98
CA PRO A 785 -90.55 10.87 20.01
C PRO A 785 -90.28 9.57 19.24
N ALA A 786 -90.25 9.65 17.91
CA ALA A 786 -89.87 8.53 17.06
C ALA A 786 -88.38 8.20 17.31
N THR A 787 -88.10 6.93 17.62
CA THR A 787 -86.73 6.44 17.74
C THR A 787 -86.20 6.16 16.34
N GLU A 788 -85.29 6.98 15.83
CA GLU A 788 -84.72 6.85 14.49
C GLU A 788 -83.27 6.32 14.57
N TYR A 789 -82.94 5.37 13.70
CA TYR A 789 -81.57 4.91 13.45
C TYR A 789 -81.00 5.63 12.23
N ARG A 790 -79.72 5.94 12.26
CA ARG A 790 -79.01 6.53 11.12
C ARG A 790 -77.72 5.77 10.85
N GLY A 791 -77.55 5.33 9.62
CA GLY A 791 -76.32 4.74 9.10
C GLY A 791 -75.63 5.71 8.14
N TRP A 792 -74.31 5.73 8.17
CA TRP A 792 -73.53 6.58 7.26
C TRP A 792 -72.26 5.89 6.80
N ILE A 793 -71.80 6.29 5.61
CA ILE A 793 -70.52 5.87 5.03
C ILE A 793 -69.92 7.06 4.28
N GLY A 794 -68.60 7.22 4.33
CA GLY A 794 -67.91 8.27 3.58
C GLY A 794 -66.41 8.02 3.46
N GLY A 795 -65.86 8.52 2.36
CA GLY A 795 -64.42 8.58 2.15
C GLY A 795 -63.83 9.86 2.72
N TYR A 796 -62.57 9.79 3.13
CA TYR A 796 -61.75 10.95 3.42
C TYR A 796 -60.35 10.75 2.86
N GLY A 797 -59.73 11.84 2.44
CA GLY A 797 -58.36 11.85 1.99
C GLY A 797 -57.65 13.09 2.50
N LEU A 798 -56.37 12.97 2.78
CA LEU A 798 -55.52 14.08 3.17
C LEU A 798 -54.20 14.00 2.41
N GLY A 799 -53.72 15.12 1.88
CA GLY A 799 -52.39 15.23 1.28
C GLY A 799 -51.69 16.47 1.80
N GLY A 800 -50.42 16.36 2.18
CA GLY A 800 -49.67 17.47 2.75
C GLY A 800 -48.16 17.38 2.55
N THR A 801 -47.51 18.51 2.79
CA THR A 801 -46.05 18.62 2.82
C THR A 801 -45.63 19.27 4.12
N ALA A 802 -44.46 18.88 4.61
CA ALA A 802 -43.78 19.53 5.72
C ALA A 802 -42.34 19.88 5.31
N SER A 803 -41.91 21.11 5.57
CA SER A 803 -40.53 21.54 5.35
C SER A 803 -39.60 20.99 6.44
N SER A 804 -38.29 20.96 6.17
CA SER A 804 -37.28 20.58 7.17
C SER A 804 -37.34 21.54 8.36
N ASP A 805 -37.18 21.00 9.58
CA ASP A 805 -37.05 21.81 10.79
C ASP A 805 -35.60 22.22 11.09
N GLY A 806 -34.66 21.83 10.22
CA GLY A 806 -33.23 22.03 10.37
C GLY A 806 -32.51 20.84 11.00
N ASN A 807 -33.23 19.90 11.62
CA ASN A 807 -32.68 18.69 12.23
C ASN A 807 -33.15 17.41 11.52
N ALA A 808 -34.46 17.29 11.30
CA ALA A 808 -35.10 16.20 10.60
C ALA A 808 -35.61 16.68 9.23
N GLN A 809 -35.69 15.75 8.29
CA GLN A 809 -35.98 16.11 6.91
C GLN A 809 -37.43 16.56 6.69
N GLY A 810 -37.63 17.43 5.69
CA GLY A 810 -38.95 17.66 5.12
C GLY A 810 -39.51 16.39 4.46
N PHE A 811 -40.83 16.24 4.50
CA PHE A 811 -41.52 15.05 4.00
C PHE A 811 -42.86 15.38 3.33
N HIS A 812 -43.29 14.48 2.46
CA HIS A 812 -44.60 14.45 1.83
C HIS A 812 -45.40 13.32 2.44
N TYR A 813 -46.69 13.55 2.69
CA TYR A 813 -47.55 12.56 3.29
C TYR A 813 -48.94 12.57 2.67
N GLY A 814 -49.54 11.38 2.55
CA GLY A 814 -50.87 11.20 2.01
C GLY A 814 -51.62 10.11 2.79
N PHE A 815 -52.90 10.36 3.06
CA PHE A 815 -53.83 9.44 3.72
C PHE A 815 -55.06 9.29 2.84
N GLY A 816 -55.59 8.08 2.77
CA GLY A 816 -56.87 7.80 2.12
C GLY A 816 -57.60 6.71 2.90
N GLY A 817 -58.84 6.98 3.28
CA GLY A 817 -59.61 6.05 4.10
C GLY A 817 -61.10 6.13 3.88
N THR A 818 -61.78 5.12 4.42
CA THR A 818 -63.24 5.06 4.48
C THR A 818 -63.65 4.98 5.94
N ALA A 819 -64.61 5.81 6.32
CA ALA A 819 -65.27 5.76 7.62
C ALA A 819 -66.75 5.43 7.44
N PHE A 820 -67.30 4.65 8.36
CA PHE A 820 -68.71 4.30 8.40
C PHE A 820 -69.18 4.25 9.84
N GLY A 821 -70.47 4.40 10.07
CA GLY A 821 -71.01 4.36 11.42
C GLY A 821 -72.51 4.18 11.46
N VAL A 822 -72.99 3.85 12.66
CA VAL A 822 -74.41 3.75 12.98
C VAL A 822 -74.66 4.47 14.30
N ASP A 823 -75.68 5.33 14.30
CA ASP A 823 -76.14 6.03 15.49
C ASP A 823 -77.66 5.96 15.66
N ARG A 824 -78.08 6.22 16.90
CA ARG A 824 -79.47 6.23 17.31
C ARG A 824 -79.77 7.55 18.03
N ARG A 825 -80.92 8.13 17.70
CA ARG A 825 -81.45 9.27 18.45
C ARG A 825 -82.08 8.79 19.77
N LEU A 826 -81.66 9.38 20.88
CA LEU A 826 -82.08 9.07 22.24
C LEU A 826 -82.83 10.29 22.80
N GLY A 827 -84.17 10.27 22.74
CA GLY A 827 -84.99 11.45 23.05
C GLY A 827 -84.92 12.51 21.95
N ASP A 828 -85.24 13.76 22.28
CA ASP A 828 -85.30 14.85 21.29
C ASP A 828 -83.93 15.53 21.06
N ASP A 829 -82.98 15.37 21.99
CA ASP A 829 -81.78 16.20 22.09
C ASP A 829 -80.45 15.44 22.06
N MET A 830 -80.44 14.10 22.05
CA MET A 830 -79.21 13.29 22.16
C MET A 830 -79.07 12.25 21.04
N VAL A 831 -77.83 12.01 20.58
CA VAL A 831 -77.46 11.01 19.58
C VAL A 831 -76.25 10.22 20.09
N ALA A 832 -76.34 8.90 20.11
CA ALA A 832 -75.23 8.01 20.46
C ALA A 832 -74.97 7.00 19.34
N GLY A 833 -73.70 6.71 19.05
CA GLY A 833 -73.32 5.77 18.00
C GLY A 833 -71.90 5.26 18.08
N VAL A 834 -71.55 4.44 17.09
CA VAL A 834 -70.21 3.88 16.90
C VAL A 834 -69.81 4.04 15.44
N ALA A 835 -68.56 4.42 15.22
CA ALA A 835 -67.92 4.52 13.93
C ALA A 835 -66.78 3.49 13.81
N GLY A 836 -66.56 3.00 12.60
CA GLY A 836 -65.39 2.21 12.21
C GLY A 836 -64.75 2.78 10.97
N GLY A 837 -63.49 2.45 10.72
CA GLY A 837 -62.79 2.88 9.52
C GLY A 837 -61.53 2.09 9.21
N TYR A 838 -61.11 2.17 7.95
CA TYR A 838 -59.81 1.69 7.46
C TYR A 838 -59.18 2.78 6.61
N ALA A 839 -57.89 3.02 6.80
CA ALA A 839 -57.12 4.01 6.05
C ALA A 839 -55.72 3.50 5.72
N GLY A 840 -55.32 3.69 4.46
CA GLY A 840 -53.93 3.54 4.04
C GLY A 840 -53.24 4.90 4.02
N SER A 841 -51.95 4.91 4.34
CA SER A 841 -51.13 6.12 4.28
C SER A 841 -49.75 5.86 3.70
N GLN A 842 -49.17 6.91 3.13
CA GLN A 842 -47.82 6.89 2.59
C GLN A 842 -47.06 8.14 3.01
N VAL A 843 -45.84 7.95 3.49
CA VAL A 843 -44.90 9.02 3.83
C VAL A 843 -43.62 8.84 3.03
N ARG A 844 -43.11 9.93 2.44
CA ARG A 844 -41.85 9.96 1.68
C ARG A 844 -41.05 11.20 2.03
N THR A 845 -39.77 11.04 2.32
CA THR A 845 -38.88 12.18 2.57
C THR A 845 -38.49 12.90 1.28
N ALA A 846 -38.29 14.23 1.34
CA ALA A 846 -38.18 15.07 0.14
C ALA A 846 -36.88 14.88 -0.67
N SER A 847 -35.76 14.54 -0.03
CA SER A 847 -34.44 14.41 -0.70
C SER A 847 -33.61 13.19 -0.30
N ARG A 848 -34.09 12.35 0.63
CA ARG A 848 -33.46 11.07 1.01
C ARG A 848 -34.41 9.97 0.52
N GLN A 849 -33.87 8.85 0.05
CA GLN A 849 -34.68 7.74 -0.46
C GLN A 849 -35.24 6.92 0.73
N GLN A 850 -36.18 7.52 1.47
CA GLN A 850 -36.86 6.88 2.59
C GLN A 850 -38.38 6.98 2.43
N SER A 851 -39.07 5.90 2.78
CA SER A 851 -40.52 5.83 2.67
C SER A 851 -41.14 4.94 3.74
N ALA A 852 -42.40 5.22 4.05
CA ALA A 852 -43.24 4.36 4.87
C ALA A 852 -44.62 4.20 4.25
N GLN A 853 -45.21 3.03 4.47
CA GLN A 853 -46.63 2.73 4.24
C GLN A 853 -47.22 2.34 5.58
N VAL A 854 -48.41 2.86 5.90
CA VAL A 854 -49.09 2.55 7.16
C VAL A 854 -50.54 2.22 6.88
N ASP A 855 -50.99 1.06 7.35
CA ASP A 855 -52.39 0.61 7.29
C ASP A 855 -53.04 0.72 8.67
N SER A 856 -54.10 1.51 8.78
CA SER A 856 -54.76 1.85 10.04
C SER A 856 -56.19 1.29 10.10
N PHE A 857 -56.51 0.55 11.15
CA PHE A 857 -57.86 0.09 11.50
C PHE A 857 -58.38 0.86 12.70
N GLN A 858 -59.56 1.47 12.59
CA GLN A 858 -60.03 2.48 13.55
C GLN A 858 -61.45 2.20 14.04
N VAL A 859 -61.72 2.43 15.32
CA VAL A 859 -63.06 2.31 15.93
C VAL A 859 -63.29 3.41 16.97
N ALA A 860 -64.48 4.02 16.96
CA ALA A 860 -64.82 5.09 17.90
C ALA A 860 -66.29 5.11 18.31
N PRO A 861 -66.64 4.97 19.60
CA PRO A 861 -67.91 5.46 20.11
C PRO A 861 -67.99 7.00 20.08
N TYR A 862 -69.20 7.52 19.85
CA TYR A 862 -69.48 8.95 19.89
C TYR A 862 -70.86 9.27 20.50
N LEU A 863 -70.95 10.46 21.10
CA LEU A 863 -72.16 11.00 21.72
C LEU A 863 -72.27 12.48 21.39
N SER A 864 -73.46 12.94 20.99
CA SER A 864 -73.77 14.35 20.75
C SER A 864 -75.05 14.73 21.48
N ARG A 865 -75.12 15.95 22.02
CA ARG A 865 -76.29 16.50 22.69
C ARG A 865 -76.49 17.98 22.40
N THR A 866 -77.73 18.39 22.18
CA THR A 866 -78.12 19.78 21.89
C THR A 866 -78.89 20.42 23.04
N TYR A 867 -78.56 21.66 23.41
CA TYR A 867 -79.21 22.45 24.46
C TYR A 867 -79.66 23.80 23.88
N GLY A 868 -80.86 23.84 23.29
CA GLY A 868 -81.35 25.03 22.58
C GLY A 868 -80.39 25.39 21.42
N PRO A 869 -79.78 26.59 21.40
CA PRO A 869 -78.78 26.92 20.38
C PRO A 869 -77.44 26.21 20.62
N ALA A 870 -77.12 25.80 21.85
CA ALA A 870 -75.85 25.17 22.18
C ALA A 870 -75.81 23.68 21.81
N TYR A 871 -74.63 23.13 21.60
CA TYR A 871 -74.39 21.70 21.45
C TYR A 871 -73.04 21.31 22.06
N VAL A 872 -72.93 20.04 22.40
CA VAL A 872 -71.68 19.39 22.79
C VAL A 872 -71.64 18.00 22.19
N PHE A 873 -70.48 17.58 21.69
CA PHE A 873 -70.25 16.19 21.33
C PHE A 873 -68.86 15.72 21.73
N GLY A 874 -68.76 14.41 21.91
CA GLY A 874 -67.53 13.72 22.22
C GLY A 874 -67.34 12.49 21.37
N VAL A 875 -66.08 12.23 21.02
CA VAL A 875 -65.63 11.03 20.31
C VAL A 875 -64.46 10.46 21.10
N ALA A 876 -64.49 9.15 21.37
CA ALA A 876 -63.33 8.42 21.90
C ALA A 876 -62.97 7.34 20.86
N GLY A 877 -61.72 7.27 20.45
CA GLY A 877 -61.28 6.40 19.37
C GLY A 877 -60.06 5.56 19.73
N PHE A 878 -60.01 4.36 19.17
CA PHE A 878 -58.87 3.46 19.19
C PHE A 878 -58.47 3.11 17.75
N SER A 879 -57.17 3.10 17.48
CA SER A 879 -56.61 2.68 16.19
C SER A 879 -55.51 1.64 16.38
N TYR A 880 -55.45 0.67 15.47
CA TYR A 880 -54.32 -0.24 15.27
C TYR A 880 -53.64 0.12 13.95
N ASP A 881 -52.32 0.23 13.97
CA ASP A 881 -51.51 0.66 12.82
C ASP A 881 -50.44 -0.40 12.49
N ASP A 882 -50.36 -0.80 11.23
CA ASP A 882 -49.32 -1.67 10.67
C ASP A 882 -48.34 -0.84 9.84
N TYR A 883 -47.05 -0.85 10.17
CA TYR A 883 -46.03 0.00 9.56
C TYR A 883 -45.04 -0.82 8.73
N GLN A 884 -44.89 -0.45 7.46
CA GLN A 884 -43.83 -0.95 6.58
C GLN A 884 -42.92 0.19 6.14
N THR A 885 -41.63 0.11 6.46
CA THR A 885 -40.67 1.18 6.17
C THR A 885 -39.52 0.70 5.30
N THR A 886 -38.94 1.63 4.55
CA THR A 886 -37.73 1.39 3.76
C THR A 886 -36.84 2.62 3.82
N ARG A 887 -35.56 2.42 4.12
CA ARG A 887 -34.50 3.44 4.13
C ARG A 887 -33.31 2.97 3.29
N GLN A 888 -32.81 3.84 2.42
CA GLN A 888 -31.52 3.62 1.74
C GLN A 888 -30.38 4.19 2.56
N LEU A 889 -29.33 3.40 2.74
CA LEU A 889 -28.09 3.72 3.46
C LEU A 889 -26.93 3.94 2.46
N PRO A 890 -25.80 4.52 2.91
CA PRO A 890 -24.58 4.58 2.10
C PRO A 890 -24.14 3.20 1.60
N GLY A 891 -23.45 3.13 0.46
CA GLY A 891 -23.02 1.85 -0.13
C GLY A 891 -24.14 1.04 -0.80
N ALA A 892 -25.30 1.65 -1.09
CA ALA A 892 -26.46 1.01 -1.71
C ALA A 892 -27.09 -0.13 -0.88
N VAL A 893 -26.99 -0.02 0.44
CA VAL A 893 -27.62 -0.95 1.39
C VAL A 893 -29.05 -0.50 1.71
N THR A 894 -30.02 -1.41 1.66
CA THR A 894 -31.44 -1.11 1.94
C THR A 894 -31.89 -1.72 3.28
N ALA A 895 -32.28 -0.87 4.22
CA ALA A 895 -32.90 -1.27 5.49
C ALA A 895 -34.44 -1.26 5.40
N ARG A 896 -35.09 -2.26 6.00
CA ARG A 896 -36.55 -2.41 6.03
C ARG A 896 -37.05 -2.64 7.44
N GLY A 897 -38.11 -1.94 7.83
CA GLY A 897 -38.80 -2.13 9.11
C GLY A 897 -40.23 -2.64 8.88
N ASP A 898 -40.67 -3.54 9.76
CA ASP A 898 -42.02 -4.08 9.84
C ASP A 898 -42.40 -4.14 11.33
N TYR A 899 -43.41 -3.36 11.72
CA TYR A 899 -43.79 -3.20 13.12
C TYR A 899 -45.21 -2.65 13.29
N THR A 900 -45.72 -2.73 14.50
CA THR A 900 -47.10 -2.35 14.84
C THR A 900 -47.16 -1.14 15.75
N GLY A 901 -48.33 -0.52 15.84
CA GLY A 901 -48.60 0.55 16.78
C GLY A 901 -50.09 0.67 17.12
N TYR A 902 -50.36 1.48 18.13
CA TYR A 902 -51.70 1.70 18.67
C TYR A 902 -51.91 3.18 18.94
N GLN A 903 -53.12 3.66 18.70
CA GLN A 903 -53.52 5.03 19.02
C GLN A 903 -54.75 5.05 19.90
N LEU A 904 -54.72 5.89 20.94
CA LEU A 904 -55.88 6.30 21.71
C LEU A 904 -56.16 7.77 21.39
N SER A 905 -57.41 8.09 21.10
CA SER A 905 -57.82 9.45 20.78
C SER A 905 -59.10 9.87 21.50
N ALA A 906 -59.16 11.14 21.87
CA ALA A 906 -60.34 11.75 22.47
C ALA A 906 -60.56 13.13 21.84
N TYR A 907 -61.79 13.42 21.43
CA TYR A 907 -62.18 14.70 20.87
C TYR A 907 -63.45 15.19 21.53
N LEU A 908 -63.42 16.40 22.06
CA LEU A 908 -64.57 17.09 22.64
C LEU A 908 -64.77 18.41 21.92
N GLU A 909 -66.00 18.72 21.53
CA GLU A 909 -66.35 20.01 20.95
C GLU A 909 -67.65 20.54 21.55
N GLY A 910 -67.67 21.83 21.84
CA GLY A 910 -68.87 22.56 22.21
C GLY A 910 -69.03 23.81 21.35
N GLY A 911 -70.26 24.15 21.01
CA GLY A 911 -70.57 25.35 20.22
C GLY A 911 -72.00 25.81 20.37
N ALA A 912 -72.35 26.92 19.73
CA ALA A 912 -73.73 27.43 19.73
C ALA A 912 -74.13 27.96 18.35
N THR A 913 -75.32 27.62 17.88
CA THR A 913 -75.87 28.02 16.59
C THR A 913 -76.79 29.22 16.74
N TYR A 914 -76.38 30.35 16.17
CA TYR A 914 -77.17 31.58 16.13
C TYR A 914 -77.73 31.80 14.72
N ALA A 915 -79.05 31.80 14.61
CA ALA A 915 -79.74 32.14 13.35
C ALA A 915 -79.79 33.67 13.17
N LEU A 916 -78.99 34.18 12.23
CA LEU A 916 -78.91 35.59 11.84
C LEU A 916 -79.50 35.78 10.44
N GLY A 917 -80.82 35.86 10.37
CA GLY A 917 -81.55 36.00 9.12
C GLY A 917 -81.42 34.77 8.22
N ARG A 918 -80.68 34.89 7.12
CA ARG A 918 -80.41 33.78 6.17
C ARG A 918 -79.15 32.97 6.51
N TRP A 919 -78.42 33.37 7.54
CA TRP A 919 -77.14 32.79 7.92
C TRP A 919 -77.22 32.13 9.31
N ASN A 920 -76.52 31.02 9.48
CA ASN A 920 -76.29 30.38 10.76
C ASN A 920 -74.83 30.61 11.14
N VAL A 921 -74.59 31.27 12.27
CA VAL A 921 -73.24 31.51 12.79
C VAL A 921 -73.00 30.65 14.02
N GLN A 922 -71.89 29.92 14.01
CA GLN A 922 -71.54 28.88 14.97
C GLN A 922 -70.13 29.12 15.54
N PRO A 923 -69.97 29.93 16.61
CA PRO A 923 -68.77 29.88 17.42
C PRO A 923 -68.64 28.49 18.07
N LEU A 924 -67.41 27.97 18.12
CA LEU A 924 -67.09 26.67 18.70
C LEU A 924 -65.72 26.69 19.41
N MET A 925 -65.55 25.74 20.32
CA MET A 925 -64.28 25.40 20.95
C MET A 925 -64.14 23.89 21.01
N ASN A 926 -62.92 23.39 20.87
CA ASN A 926 -62.61 21.97 20.92
C ASN A 926 -61.41 21.66 21.80
N LEU A 927 -61.31 20.42 22.23
CA LEU A 927 -60.15 19.84 22.87
C LEU A 927 -59.90 18.46 22.25
N GLN A 928 -58.70 18.25 21.74
CA GLN A 928 -58.27 16.98 21.15
C GLN A 928 -57.07 16.43 21.93
N TYR A 929 -57.11 15.15 22.28
CA TYR A 929 -55.96 14.42 22.82
C TYR A 929 -55.72 13.17 21.97
N ILE A 930 -54.47 12.92 21.60
CA ILE A 930 -54.04 11.71 20.89
C ILE A 930 -52.79 11.18 21.57
N ALA A 931 -52.81 9.93 21.99
CA ALA A 931 -51.66 9.17 22.45
C ALA A 931 -51.35 8.09 21.41
N LEU A 932 -50.17 8.14 20.80
CA LEU A 932 -49.69 7.18 19.80
C LEU A 932 -48.52 6.39 20.39
N GLN A 933 -48.67 5.07 20.48
CA GLN A 933 -47.60 4.15 20.83
C GLN A 933 -47.15 3.39 19.59
N GLN A 934 -45.85 3.39 19.32
CA GLN A 934 -45.22 2.58 18.27
C GLN A 934 -44.34 1.52 18.93
N ASP A 935 -44.49 0.26 18.53
CA ASP A 935 -43.73 -0.86 19.08
C ASP A 935 -42.26 -0.80 18.63
N GLY A 936 -41.37 -1.39 19.42
CA GLY A 936 -39.95 -1.52 19.06
C GLY A 936 -39.74 -2.63 18.03
N PHE A 937 -38.75 -2.48 17.17
CA PHE A 937 -38.45 -3.43 16.10
C PHE A 937 -36.97 -3.37 15.68
N THR A 938 -36.54 -4.36 14.91
CA THR A 938 -35.19 -4.40 14.31
C THR A 938 -35.32 -4.42 12.80
N GLU A 939 -34.57 -3.54 12.13
CA GLU A 939 -34.52 -3.49 10.67
C GLU A 939 -33.90 -4.75 10.07
N THR A 940 -34.35 -5.12 8.88
CA THR A 940 -33.84 -6.23 8.08
C THR A 940 -33.22 -5.73 6.77
N GLY A 941 -32.35 -6.54 6.15
CA GLY A 941 -31.73 -6.23 4.86
C GLY A 941 -30.45 -5.37 4.90
N ALA A 942 -30.08 -4.85 6.07
CA ALA A 942 -28.90 -3.98 6.24
C ALA A 942 -27.83 -4.52 7.22
N GLY A 943 -27.96 -5.76 7.70
CA GLY A 943 -27.00 -6.36 8.64
C GLY A 943 -26.75 -5.49 9.87
N GLY A 944 -25.48 -5.39 10.28
CA GLY A 944 -25.05 -4.52 11.37
C GLY A 944 -25.29 -3.02 11.15
N ALA A 945 -25.51 -2.58 9.91
CA ALA A 945 -25.86 -1.19 9.60
C ALA A 945 -27.36 -0.87 9.78
N GLY A 946 -28.21 -1.90 9.94
CA GLY A 946 -29.62 -1.72 10.27
C GLY A 946 -29.80 -1.26 11.72
N LEU A 947 -30.94 -0.64 12.02
CA LEU A 947 -31.27 -0.13 13.35
C LEU A 947 -32.14 -1.11 14.14
N THR A 948 -31.84 -1.26 15.43
CA THR A 948 -32.79 -1.72 16.45
C THR A 948 -33.40 -0.52 17.13
N VAL A 949 -34.67 -0.29 16.87
CA VAL A 949 -35.44 0.87 17.30
C VAL A 949 -36.29 0.49 18.52
N GLY A 950 -36.18 1.28 19.60
CA GLY A 950 -36.98 1.11 20.80
C GLY A 950 -38.42 1.57 20.61
N SER A 951 -39.35 1.02 21.41
CA SER A 951 -40.73 1.49 21.45
C SER A 951 -40.81 2.96 21.85
N SER A 952 -41.73 3.72 21.26
CA SER A 952 -41.94 5.13 21.56
C SER A 952 -43.40 5.44 21.84
N VAL A 953 -43.64 6.43 22.70
CA VAL A 953 -44.98 6.96 23.00
C VAL A 953 -44.96 8.45 22.72
N ASN A 954 -45.91 8.92 21.92
CA ASN A 954 -46.02 10.28 21.43
C ASN A 954 -47.40 10.85 21.72
N ASP A 955 -47.46 11.88 22.56
CA ASP A 955 -48.71 12.53 22.94
C ASP A 955 -48.93 13.86 22.20
N SER A 956 -50.19 14.21 21.99
CA SER A 956 -50.64 15.48 21.43
C SER A 956 -51.88 15.96 22.18
N LEU A 957 -51.87 17.21 22.65
CA LEU A 957 -53.00 17.86 23.30
C LEU A 957 -53.25 19.22 22.65
N ARG A 958 -54.36 19.32 21.93
CA ARG A 958 -54.72 20.45 21.09
C ARG A 958 -56.06 21.06 21.50
N PRO A 959 -56.09 22.05 22.40
CA PRO A 959 -57.22 22.97 22.50
C PRO A 959 -57.36 23.79 21.22
N GLY A 960 -58.60 24.12 20.86
CA GLY A 960 -58.88 24.96 19.71
C GLY A 960 -60.15 25.79 19.87
N VAL A 961 -60.20 26.87 19.09
CA VAL A 961 -61.36 27.78 18.99
C VAL A 961 -61.64 28.06 17.52
N GLY A 962 -62.91 28.27 17.17
CA GLY A 962 -63.28 28.46 15.78
C GLY A 962 -64.65 29.09 15.57
N LEU A 963 -64.93 29.34 14.29
CA LEU A 963 -66.18 29.91 13.81
C LEU A 963 -66.61 29.17 12.54
N ARG A 964 -67.89 28.84 12.45
CA ARG A 964 -68.52 28.29 11.26
C ARG A 964 -69.72 29.14 10.85
N VAL A 965 -69.86 29.42 9.56
CA VAL A 965 -70.93 30.23 8.98
C VAL A 965 -71.58 29.43 7.87
N ALA A 966 -72.86 29.09 8.04
CA ALA A 966 -73.61 28.26 7.11
C ALA A 966 -74.83 29.00 6.54
N ARG A 967 -75.23 28.64 5.31
CA ARG A 967 -76.41 29.23 4.65
C ARG A 967 -77.35 28.16 4.09
N PRO A 968 -78.38 27.75 4.84
CA PRO A 968 -79.40 26.88 4.30
C PRO A 968 -80.10 27.49 3.07
N THR A 969 -80.22 26.71 2.00
CA THR A 969 -80.91 27.10 0.76
C THR A 969 -81.64 25.91 0.16
N ALA A 970 -82.86 26.12 -0.33
CA ALA A 970 -83.60 25.10 -1.06
C ALA A 970 -83.38 25.27 -2.57
N VAL A 971 -82.95 24.21 -3.26
CA VAL A 971 -82.73 24.21 -4.72
C VAL A 971 -83.42 22.98 -5.30
N ARG A 972 -84.45 23.18 -6.13
CA ARG A 972 -85.20 22.10 -6.83
C ARG A 972 -85.67 20.96 -5.91
N GLY A 973 -86.11 21.27 -4.69
CA GLY A 973 -86.60 20.27 -3.72
C GLY A 973 -85.53 19.65 -2.81
N VAL A 974 -84.25 19.94 -3.04
CA VAL A 974 -83.12 19.53 -2.17
C VAL A 974 -82.75 20.68 -1.23
N ILE A 975 -82.58 20.40 0.06
CA ILE A 975 -82.04 21.37 1.02
C ILE A 975 -80.51 21.26 0.98
N LEU A 976 -79.84 22.34 0.59
CA LEU A 976 -78.40 22.48 0.59
C LEU A 976 -77.97 23.42 1.72
N VAL A 977 -76.93 23.05 2.45
CA VAL A 977 -76.33 23.85 3.51
C VAL A 977 -74.83 23.98 3.24
N PRO A 978 -74.44 24.92 2.35
CA PRO A 978 -73.06 25.34 2.25
C PRO A 978 -72.59 26.03 3.54
N ASP A 979 -71.35 25.79 3.93
CA ASP A 979 -70.69 26.46 5.05
C ASP A 979 -69.24 26.80 4.78
N LEU A 980 -68.78 27.83 5.48
CA LEU A 980 -67.40 28.28 5.61
C LEU A 980 -67.00 28.13 7.08
N HIS A 981 -65.81 27.63 7.36
CA HIS A 981 -65.33 27.55 8.74
C HIS A 981 -63.84 27.83 8.86
N ALA A 982 -63.46 28.37 10.02
CA ALA A 982 -62.08 28.64 10.39
C ALA A 982 -61.87 28.22 11.85
N ARG A 983 -60.73 27.59 12.14
CA ARG A 983 -60.32 27.18 13.50
C ARG A 983 -58.84 27.47 13.72
N TYR A 984 -58.50 27.78 14.96
CA TYR A 984 -57.12 27.84 15.45
C TYR A 984 -56.95 26.83 16.57
N ALA A 985 -55.88 26.03 16.51
CA ALA A 985 -55.52 25.06 17.52
C ALA A 985 -54.04 25.21 17.92
N TYR A 986 -53.73 24.92 19.18
CA TYR A 986 -52.38 25.04 19.74
C TYR A 986 -51.92 23.73 20.37
N GLU A 987 -50.71 23.26 20.06
CA GLU A 987 -50.12 22.05 20.66
C GLU A 987 -49.47 22.35 22.02
N LEU A 988 -50.04 21.81 23.10
CA LEU A 988 -49.58 22.02 24.47
C LEU A 988 -48.45 21.08 24.90
N LEU A 989 -48.40 19.84 24.37
CA LEU A 989 -47.42 18.84 24.80
C LEU A 989 -46.11 18.94 24.00
N ASP A 990 -45.14 18.09 24.31
CA ASP A 990 -43.85 18.07 23.62
C ASP A 990 -44.02 17.63 22.16
N PRO A 991 -43.70 18.49 21.19
CA PRO A 991 -43.77 18.14 19.78
C PRO A 991 -42.49 17.42 19.31
N ASP A 992 -41.44 17.31 20.13
CA ASP A 992 -40.22 16.59 19.78
C ASP A 992 -40.52 15.07 19.79
N ARG A 993 -40.55 14.48 18.61
CA ARG A 993 -40.86 13.06 18.40
C ARG A 993 -39.57 12.24 18.47
N LEU A 994 -39.10 11.98 19.69
CA LEU A 994 -37.83 11.28 19.93
C LEU A 994 -37.95 9.77 19.76
N VAL A 995 -36.93 9.19 19.15
CA VAL A 995 -36.77 7.74 18.93
C VAL A 995 -35.40 7.31 19.42
N THR A 996 -35.37 6.22 20.18
CA THR A 996 -34.12 5.57 20.61
C THR A 996 -33.75 4.48 19.61
N ALA A 997 -32.54 4.52 19.06
CA ALA A 997 -32.03 3.53 18.12
C ALA A 997 -30.65 3.01 18.53
N ASN A 998 -30.30 1.82 18.04
CA ASN A 998 -28.97 1.22 18.13
C ASN A 998 -28.61 0.59 16.78
N PHE A 999 -27.35 0.58 16.37
CA PHE A 999 -26.93 -0.22 15.22
C PHE A 999 -27.01 -1.73 15.54
N GLY A 1000 -27.38 -2.53 14.54
CA GLY A 1000 -27.62 -3.97 14.67
C GLY A 1000 -26.37 -4.72 15.13
N GLY A 1001 -26.54 -5.64 16.09
CA GLY A 1001 -25.43 -6.46 16.61
C GLY A 1001 -24.49 -5.77 17.59
N VAL A 1002 -24.77 -4.52 17.98
CA VAL A 1002 -23.92 -3.70 18.86
C VAL A 1002 -24.55 -3.58 20.24
N VAL A 1003 -23.83 -4.02 21.28
CA VAL A 1003 -24.29 -3.96 22.68
C VAL A 1003 -23.82 -2.66 23.32
N GLY A 1004 -24.74 -1.83 23.81
CA GLY A 1004 -24.43 -0.67 24.68
C GLY A 1004 -24.22 0.70 24.00
N GLY A 1005 -24.64 0.88 22.74
CA GLY A 1005 -24.38 2.09 21.94
C GLY A 1005 -25.61 2.88 21.49
N GLY A 1006 -26.64 3.00 22.33
CA GLY A 1006 -27.90 3.65 21.96
C GLY A 1006 -27.78 5.15 21.72
N PHE A 1007 -28.50 5.64 20.71
CA PHE A 1007 -28.54 7.05 20.34
C PHE A 1007 -29.98 7.52 20.09
N LEU A 1008 -30.20 8.83 20.21
CA LEU A 1008 -31.53 9.45 20.14
C LEU A 1008 -31.62 10.28 18.87
N THR A 1009 -32.71 10.12 18.14
CA THR A 1009 -33.02 10.97 16.99
C THR A 1009 -34.43 11.51 17.06
N ALA A 1010 -34.61 12.74 16.60
CA ALA A 1010 -35.91 13.40 16.57
C ALA A 1010 -36.49 13.36 15.15
N GLY A 1011 -37.79 13.11 15.06
CA GLY A 1011 -38.55 13.31 13.84
C GLY A 1011 -38.86 14.78 13.54
N ASN A 1012 -39.45 15.03 12.37
CA ASN A 1012 -39.79 16.38 11.94
C ASN A 1012 -40.94 16.99 12.78
N GLN A 1013 -40.67 18.18 13.32
CA GLN A 1013 -41.59 18.96 14.12
C GLN A 1013 -42.48 19.90 13.27
N LEU A 1014 -43.79 19.63 13.21
CA LEU A 1014 -44.76 20.40 12.41
C LEU A 1014 -45.05 21.82 12.93
N GLY A 1015 -44.59 22.16 14.13
CA GLY A 1015 -44.88 23.40 14.83
C GLY A 1015 -46.01 23.26 15.86
N ARG A 1016 -46.31 24.34 16.57
CA ARG A 1016 -47.34 24.35 17.64
C ARG A 1016 -48.64 25.05 17.23
N ASN A 1017 -48.58 25.93 16.24
CA ASN A 1017 -49.71 26.76 15.82
C ASN A 1017 -50.37 26.15 14.59
N PHE A 1018 -51.64 25.78 14.68
CA PHE A 1018 -52.39 25.20 13.56
C PHE A 1018 -53.58 26.08 13.22
N GLY A 1019 -53.63 26.59 11.99
CA GLY A 1019 -54.80 27.23 11.40
C GLY A 1019 -55.51 26.28 10.46
N LEU A 1020 -56.83 26.12 10.60
CA LEU A 1020 -57.66 25.29 9.74
C LEU A 1020 -58.71 26.16 9.08
N PHE A 1021 -58.86 26.04 7.76
CA PHE A 1021 -59.80 26.81 6.96
C PHE A 1021 -60.51 25.89 5.97
N GLY A 1022 -61.83 25.88 5.99
CA GLY A 1022 -62.57 24.92 5.21
C GLY A 1022 -63.92 25.38 4.70
N LEU A 1023 -64.43 24.56 3.79
CA LEU A 1023 -65.70 24.70 3.09
C LEU A 1023 -66.46 23.38 3.22
N GLY A 1024 -67.72 23.45 3.62
CA GLY A 1024 -68.62 22.30 3.71
C GLY A 1024 -69.86 22.48 2.86
N LEU A 1025 -70.44 21.37 2.43
CA LEU A 1025 -71.76 21.31 1.79
C LEU A 1025 -72.50 20.09 2.32
N ASN A 1026 -73.61 20.31 3.01
CA ASN A 1026 -74.53 19.24 3.40
C ASN A 1026 -75.79 19.29 2.52
N ALA A 1027 -76.28 18.14 2.08
CA ALA A 1027 -77.44 18.02 1.21
C ALA A 1027 -78.45 17.03 1.79
N ALA A 1028 -79.72 17.44 1.92
CA ALA A 1028 -80.83 16.54 2.20
C ALA A 1028 -81.61 16.29 0.90
N PHE A 1029 -81.42 15.11 0.31
CA PHE A 1029 -82.06 14.71 -0.95
C PHE A 1029 -83.51 14.28 -0.72
N THR A 1030 -83.76 13.57 0.40
CA THR A 1030 -85.08 13.19 0.90
C THR A 1030 -85.09 13.29 2.43
N PRO A 1031 -86.25 13.16 3.11
CA PRO A 1031 -86.29 13.07 4.57
C PRO A 1031 -85.42 11.97 5.18
N ARG A 1032 -85.09 10.93 4.41
CA ARG A 1032 -84.33 9.76 4.87
C ARG A 1032 -82.92 9.64 4.28
N VAL A 1033 -82.58 10.40 3.25
CA VAL A 1033 -81.29 10.28 2.53
C VAL A 1033 -80.64 11.64 2.39
N GLY A 1034 -79.40 11.75 2.87
CA GLY A 1034 -78.58 12.92 2.74
C GLY A 1034 -77.13 12.60 2.37
N GLY A 1035 -76.38 13.63 1.99
CA GLY A 1035 -74.96 13.53 1.71
C GLY A 1035 -74.22 14.77 2.17
N TYR A 1036 -72.90 14.68 2.20
CA TYR A 1036 -72.04 15.80 2.54
C TYR A 1036 -70.75 15.76 1.72
N LEU A 1037 -70.17 16.93 1.53
CA LEU A 1037 -68.83 17.15 0.98
C LEU A 1037 -68.12 18.19 1.85
N GLY A 1038 -66.85 17.97 2.12
CA GLY A 1038 -66.01 18.85 2.93
C GLY A 1038 -64.63 19.00 2.31
N TYR A 1039 -64.03 20.19 2.49
CA TYR A 1039 -62.66 20.48 2.17
C TYR A 1039 -62.05 21.36 3.26
N ASP A 1040 -60.89 20.95 3.77
CA ASP A 1040 -60.14 21.64 4.82
C ASP A 1040 -58.69 21.87 4.37
N ALA A 1041 -58.21 23.09 4.50
CA ALA A 1041 -56.79 23.42 4.42
C ALA A 1041 -56.25 23.66 5.83
N THR A 1042 -55.22 22.91 6.22
CA THR A 1042 -54.48 23.11 7.47
C THR A 1042 -53.14 23.75 7.17
N THR A 1043 -52.79 24.80 7.92
CA THR A 1043 -51.50 25.47 7.88
C THR A 1043 -50.88 25.50 9.27
N ALA A 1044 -49.58 25.27 9.34
CA ALA A 1044 -48.76 25.44 10.53
C ALA A 1044 -47.40 26.01 10.13
N ASP A 1045 -46.53 26.26 11.11
CA ASP A 1045 -45.20 26.88 10.90
C ASP A 1045 -44.39 26.19 9.78
N ARG A 1046 -44.54 24.86 9.64
CA ARG A 1046 -43.77 24.05 8.68
C ARG A 1046 -44.60 23.13 7.82
N THR A 1047 -45.93 23.11 7.93
CA THR A 1047 -46.77 22.22 7.12
C THR A 1047 -47.96 22.91 6.52
N VAL A 1048 -48.28 22.50 5.29
CA VAL A 1048 -49.54 22.80 4.64
C VAL A 1048 -50.13 21.48 4.18
N SER A 1049 -51.40 21.25 4.52
CA SER A 1049 -52.13 20.08 4.09
C SER A 1049 -53.55 20.39 3.67
N HIS A 1050 -54.08 19.51 2.83
CA HIS A 1050 -55.39 19.60 2.23
C HIS A 1050 -56.12 18.31 2.50
N ALA A 1051 -57.28 18.39 3.14
CA ALA A 1051 -58.16 17.26 3.41
C ALA A 1051 -59.48 17.43 2.65
N GLY A 1052 -59.98 16.33 2.10
CA GLY A 1052 -61.29 16.25 1.47
C GLY A 1052 -62.10 15.12 2.10
N THR A 1053 -63.38 15.38 2.38
CA THR A 1053 -64.30 14.37 2.92
C THR A 1053 -65.58 14.34 2.10
N GLY A 1054 -66.21 13.17 2.01
CA GLY A 1054 -67.49 13.05 1.32
C GLY A 1054 -68.20 11.75 1.59
N GLY A 1055 -69.53 11.77 1.66
CA GLY A 1055 -70.28 10.57 1.97
C GLY A 1055 -71.79 10.73 1.98
N LEU A 1056 -72.45 9.65 2.34
CA LEU A 1056 -73.90 9.50 2.38
C LEU A 1056 -74.36 9.07 3.77
N GLN A 1057 -75.57 9.47 4.13
CA GLN A 1057 -76.25 9.05 5.35
C GLN A 1057 -77.71 8.70 5.06
N ILE A 1058 -78.22 7.68 5.76
CA ILE A 1058 -79.58 7.18 5.64
C ILE A 1058 -80.19 7.07 7.04
N THR A 1059 -81.42 7.56 7.21
CA THR A 1059 -82.19 7.50 8.46
C THR A 1059 -83.43 6.61 8.28
N TRP A 1060 -83.70 5.69 9.22
CA TRP A 1060 -84.85 4.77 9.18
C TRP A 1060 -85.49 4.49 10.54
#